data_AF-A0A2S8FQJ7-F1
#
_entry.id   AF-A0A2S8FQJ7-F1
#
_cell.length_a   1.000
_cell.length_b   1.000
_cell.length_c   1.000
_cell.angle_alpha   90.00
_cell.angle_beta   90.00
_cell.angle_gamma   90.00
#
_symmetry.space_group_name_H-M   'P 1'
#
loop_
_entity.id
_entity.type
_entity.pdbx_description
1 polymer ?
#
loop_
_entity_poly.entity_id
_entity_poly.type
_entity_poly.pdbx_seq_one_letter_code
_entity_poly.pdbx_strand_id
1 'polypeptide(L)'
;MIANRLLKPWRIFAGSLLVMGLICVVVAAQDGAEPDQPQADEPPMAAEQPADEKPAGEQAASSPEEASTPAADNSFPPPVDITDVETPDWMKRVDNGFGQVVSILKATLFYTVFPDEQQYAQENYVLYYWRSEGTDDPFKIAENSKARKPADMPDEATLNEVSAWVETGKAAGSGDPDKPYRQGKLTYVDREGVKKTRSVEYVKYVINDSTKYVLDKDGDQAIYKPLRKVRSALSTDKDEWKTPEQIREMALAGEMAIDFKANGQETPYIFTEYIGGVPLVVIWLSGGAILFTLYFGLVNFWGVPHAINVVRGTYDNPNEPGEVTHFQALASALSATVGLGNIAGVTIAMTDGGPGAFFWMILCGFFGMTSKFVECTLGQMYREVKPDGTILGGPMQYLVNSFEQFGLRPVGVFFSIVFAIMCVMASFGGGNMFQGNQAASQVLSMVPNTDKDQLKTVQAELKTAAAEEDFDRLPALQTRRKELLGKINSFENQFKIGFGIIMAALVGLVIIGGIKRIGATAGKIVPAMCLMYILACLWIICTHYNEIPGLVSTIFTQAFNPDAVRGGLIGVIVIGVRRAAFSNEAGVGSAAIAHSAAKTDEPVREGFVALLEPFIDTIVVCSMTALVILITGAWDSKELVHENGMAGVELTSAAFSAEISWFPYILTLAVVLFAFSTIISWSYYGERCWERLFGARAVFLYKIIFVIAVFLGPIFSLNNVLDFSDFMILSMAFPNILGCLLLAPTVKRAVTEYWRKLKAGEFNISH
;
A
#
# COMPACT_ATOMS: atom_id res chain seq x y z
N MET A 1 -14.80 27.61 9.73
CA MET A 1 -15.18 26.64 8.67
C MET A 1 -14.00 25.75 8.25
N ILE A 2 -12.89 26.31 7.75
CA ILE A 2 -11.67 25.57 7.37
C ILE A 2 -11.08 24.79 8.55
N ALA A 3 -10.94 25.44 9.72
CA ALA A 3 -10.48 24.77 10.94
C ALA A 3 -11.40 23.60 11.38
N ASN A 4 -12.72 23.72 11.17
CA ASN A 4 -13.67 22.66 11.54
C ASN A 4 -13.64 21.48 10.54
N ARG A 5 -13.36 21.75 9.25
CA ARG A 5 -13.08 20.71 8.24
C ARG A 5 -11.74 20.01 8.50
N LEU A 6 -10.73 20.73 8.97
CA LEU A 6 -9.42 20.18 9.31
C LEU A 6 -9.44 19.37 10.62
N LEU A 7 -10.24 19.76 11.63
CA LEU A 7 -10.27 19.12 12.96
C LEU A 7 -11.21 17.90 13.04
N LYS A 8 -12.23 17.80 12.17
CA LYS A 8 -13.21 16.70 12.17
C LYS A 8 -12.57 15.31 11.97
N PRO A 9 -11.63 15.11 11.01
CA PRO A 9 -10.90 13.85 10.88
C PRO A 9 -10.13 13.50 12.16
N TRP A 10 -9.51 14.46 12.83
CA TRP A 10 -8.70 14.20 14.04
C TRP A 10 -9.50 13.86 15.29
N ARG A 11 -10.72 14.39 15.43
CA ARG A 11 -11.64 13.93 16.49
C ARG A 11 -12.06 12.49 16.27
N ILE A 12 -12.21 12.09 15.01
CA ILE A 12 -12.46 10.69 14.62
C ILE A 12 -11.21 9.87 14.94
N PHE A 13 -10.01 10.27 14.48
CA PHE A 13 -8.72 9.62 14.76
C PHE A 13 -8.48 9.33 16.26
N ALA A 14 -8.63 10.36 17.11
CA ALA A 14 -8.42 10.23 18.54
C ALA A 14 -9.47 9.31 19.18
N GLY A 15 -10.72 9.38 18.71
CA GLY A 15 -11.77 8.44 19.09
C GLY A 15 -11.48 7.01 18.64
N SER A 16 -10.91 6.84 17.44
CA SER A 16 -10.55 5.54 16.87
C SER A 16 -9.40 4.88 17.62
N LEU A 17 -8.38 5.64 18.04
CA LEU A 17 -7.30 5.14 18.90
C LEU A 17 -7.81 4.68 20.28
N LEU A 18 -8.77 5.40 20.85
CA LEU A 18 -9.46 5.01 22.08
C LEU A 18 -10.28 3.72 21.89
N VAL A 19 -11.01 3.61 20.78
CA VAL A 19 -11.75 2.40 20.40
C VAL A 19 -10.81 1.24 20.12
N MET A 20 -9.65 1.47 19.52
CA MET A 20 -8.59 0.46 19.31
C MET A 20 -8.07 -0.09 20.64
N GLY A 21 -7.79 0.79 21.60
CA GLY A 21 -7.41 0.38 22.97
C GLY A 21 -8.50 -0.48 23.62
N LEU A 22 -9.77 -0.14 23.41
CA LEU A 22 -10.92 -0.91 23.89
C LEU A 22 -11.09 -2.26 23.18
N ILE A 23 -10.94 -2.32 21.85
CA ILE A 23 -11.06 -3.56 21.07
C ILE A 23 -9.91 -4.52 21.40
N CYS A 24 -8.67 -4.04 21.52
CA CYS A 24 -7.54 -4.88 21.94
C CYS A 24 -7.75 -5.46 23.35
N VAL A 25 -8.40 -4.71 24.25
CA VAL A 25 -8.75 -5.18 25.59
C VAL A 25 -9.93 -6.17 25.55
N VAL A 26 -10.92 -5.96 24.70
CA VAL A 26 -12.10 -6.86 24.56
C VAL A 26 -11.73 -8.18 23.88
N VAL A 27 -10.89 -8.15 22.83
CA VAL A 27 -10.38 -9.35 22.16
C VAL A 27 -9.49 -10.17 23.09
N ALA A 28 -8.65 -9.51 23.90
CA ALA A 28 -7.85 -10.20 24.93
C ALA A 28 -8.68 -10.73 26.11
N ALA A 29 -9.88 -10.20 26.34
CA ALA A 29 -10.76 -10.61 27.43
C ALA A 29 -11.73 -11.76 27.05
N GLN A 30 -11.82 -12.14 25.77
CA GLN A 30 -12.75 -13.18 25.30
C GLN A 30 -12.14 -14.59 25.14
N ASP A 31 -10.83 -14.76 25.36
CA ASP A 31 -10.14 -16.07 25.36
C ASP A 31 -10.39 -16.91 26.64
N GLY A 32 -11.46 -16.62 27.37
CA GLY A 32 -11.70 -17.24 28.68
C GLY A 32 -13.17 -17.42 29.04
N ALA A 33 -13.99 -17.99 28.14
CA ALA A 33 -15.18 -18.77 28.50
C ALA A 33 -15.95 -19.22 27.24
N GLU A 34 -15.86 -20.49 26.87
CA GLU A 34 -16.97 -21.19 26.23
C GLU A 34 -17.71 -21.99 27.30
N PRO A 35 -19.00 -21.76 27.54
CA PRO A 35 -19.86 -22.76 28.15
C PRO A 35 -20.53 -23.58 27.04
N ASP A 36 -20.23 -24.88 27.04
CA ASP A 36 -21.04 -25.92 26.41
C ASP A 36 -22.52 -25.72 26.74
N GLN A 37 -23.39 -25.81 25.72
CA GLN A 37 -24.77 -26.23 25.94
C GLN A 37 -25.25 -27.24 24.89
N PRO A 38 -26.10 -28.19 25.30
CA PRO A 38 -26.21 -29.51 24.69
C PRO A 38 -27.28 -29.55 23.59
N GLN A 39 -27.08 -30.45 22.63
CA GLN A 39 -28.14 -30.96 21.74
C GLN A 39 -29.37 -31.41 22.56
N ALA A 40 -30.55 -30.94 22.18
CA ALA A 40 -31.82 -31.48 22.66
C ALA A 40 -32.76 -31.69 21.48
N ASP A 41 -33.26 -32.93 21.40
CA ASP A 41 -34.13 -33.52 20.40
C ASP A 41 -35.48 -32.82 20.21
N GLU A 42 -36.06 -33.01 19.02
CA GLU A 42 -37.46 -32.70 18.68
C GLU A 42 -38.49 -33.39 19.60
N PRO A 43 -39.67 -32.78 19.78
CA PRO A 43 -40.90 -33.58 19.65
C PRO A 43 -42.06 -32.87 18.88
N PRO A 44 -43.12 -33.63 18.51
CA PRO A 44 -44.00 -33.32 17.38
C PRO A 44 -45.37 -32.69 17.72
N MET A 45 -46.03 -32.17 16.65
CA MET A 45 -47.45 -31.86 16.39
C MET A 45 -48.53 -32.00 17.50
N ALA A 46 -49.36 -30.94 17.66
CA ALA A 46 -50.85 -30.91 17.86
C ALA A 46 -51.30 -29.42 17.97
N ALA A 47 -52.22 -28.85 17.17
CA ALA A 47 -53.70 -28.97 17.07
C ALA A 47 -54.49 -27.86 17.83
N GLU A 48 -55.39 -27.20 17.07
CA GLU A 48 -56.65 -26.48 17.43
C GLU A 48 -56.68 -25.09 18.13
N GLN A 49 -57.03 -24.05 17.32
CA GLN A 49 -58.20 -23.12 17.38
C GLN A 49 -58.53 -22.27 18.66
N PRO A 50 -59.40 -21.21 18.59
CA PRO A 50 -59.32 -19.98 17.78
C PRO A 50 -59.79 -18.69 18.53
N ALA A 51 -59.76 -17.56 17.81
CA ALA A 51 -60.65 -16.38 17.88
C ALA A 51 -60.73 -15.49 19.14
N ASP A 52 -60.58 -14.17 18.95
CA ASP A 52 -61.57 -13.21 19.44
C ASP A 52 -61.61 -11.90 18.63
N GLU A 53 -62.84 -11.39 18.48
CA GLU A 53 -63.33 -10.40 17.52
C GLU A 53 -63.41 -8.94 18.03
N LYS A 54 -63.23 -7.99 17.08
CA LYS A 54 -63.99 -6.72 16.82
C LYS A 54 -63.97 -5.56 17.85
N PRO A 55 -64.54 -4.36 17.53
CA PRO A 55 -65.07 -3.78 16.26
C PRO A 55 -64.40 -2.41 15.87
N ALA A 56 -64.33 -1.93 14.62
CA ALA A 56 -65.32 -1.42 13.65
C ALA A 56 -65.99 -0.04 13.97
N GLY A 57 -65.87 0.90 13.01
CA GLY A 57 -66.69 2.13 12.84
C GLY A 57 -65.99 3.16 11.92
N GLU A 58 -66.28 3.23 10.60
CA GLU A 58 -67.26 4.10 9.88
C GLU A 58 -66.75 5.56 9.71
N GLN A 59 -66.68 6.26 8.56
CA GLN A 59 -67.61 6.47 7.42
C GLN A 59 -66.91 7.02 6.14
N ALA A 60 -67.60 6.87 5.00
CA ALA A 60 -67.38 7.36 3.62
C ALA A 60 -67.50 8.93 3.47
N ALA A 61 -67.28 9.64 2.35
CA ALA A 61 -67.34 9.39 0.91
C ALA A 61 -66.70 10.55 0.05
N SER A 62 -66.23 10.21 -1.17
CA SER A 62 -66.25 10.91 -2.51
C SER A 62 -65.80 12.39 -2.66
N SER A 63 -65.06 12.90 -3.67
CA SER A 63 -64.79 12.64 -5.13
C SER A 63 -63.61 13.58 -5.59
N PRO A 64 -63.24 13.78 -6.89
CA PRO A 64 -62.99 12.87 -8.03
C PRO A 64 -61.58 13.08 -8.68
N GLU A 65 -61.19 12.13 -9.54
CA GLU A 65 -60.28 12.22 -10.71
C GLU A 65 -59.24 13.35 -10.82
N GLU A 66 -57.95 12.99 -10.72
CA GLU A 66 -56.91 13.58 -11.57
C GLU A 66 -56.05 12.48 -12.23
N ALA A 67 -56.10 12.54 -13.56
CA ALA A 67 -55.30 11.91 -14.60
C ALA A 67 -54.16 10.94 -14.20
N SER A 68 -54.35 9.71 -14.69
CA SER A 68 -53.34 8.69 -15.00
C SER A 68 -51.93 9.20 -15.35
N THR A 69 -50.94 8.81 -14.56
CA THR A 69 -49.60 8.50 -15.08
C THR A 69 -49.69 7.20 -15.91
N PRO A 70 -49.19 7.19 -17.15
CA PRO A 70 -49.11 5.97 -17.93
C PRO A 70 -48.11 5.01 -17.27
N ALA A 71 -48.43 3.72 -17.40
CA ALA A 71 -47.71 2.59 -16.83
C ALA A 71 -46.19 2.77 -16.89
N ALA A 72 -45.53 2.55 -15.74
CA ALA A 72 -44.13 2.14 -15.73
C ALA A 72 -44.04 0.92 -16.65
N ASP A 73 -43.30 1.06 -17.74
CA ASP A 73 -42.95 -0.04 -18.61
C ASP A 73 -42.16 -1.05 -17.78
N ASN A 74 -42.82 -2.15 -17.41
CA ASN A 74 -42.26 -3.29 -16.66
C ASN A 74 -41.34 -4.12 -17.57
N SER A 75 -40.44 -3.49 -18.34
CA SER A 75 -39.57 -4.17 -19.29
C SER A 75 -38.35 -4.84 -18.64
N PHE A 76 -38.15 -4.69 -17.32
CA PHE A 76 -37.05 -5.33 -16.60
C PHE A 76 -37.54 -6.14 -15.39
N PRO A 77 -37.34 -7.47 -15.36
CA PRO A 77 -37.62 -8.27 -14.18
C PRO A 77 -36.69 -7.87 -13.02
N PRO A 78 -37.14 -7.95 -11.75
CA PRO A 78 -36.32 -7.63 -10.59
C PRO A 78 -35.08 -8.55 -10.54
N PRO A 79 -33.90 -8.02 -10.17
CA PRO A 79 -32.67 -8.80 -10.17
C PRO A 79 -32.75 -9.94 -9.17
N VAL A 80 -32.20 -11.07 -9.58
CA VAL A 80 -31.92 -12.19 -8.70
C VAL A 80 -30.77 -11.76 -7.76
N ASP A 81 -31.02 -11.74 -6.45
CA ASP A 81 -30.00 -11.42 -5.45
C ASP A 81 -29.23 -12.70 -5.08
N ILE A 82 -28.06 -12.87 -5.70
CA ILE A 82 -27.10 -13.94 -5.39
C ILE A 82 -26.02 -13.34 -4.49
N THR A 83 -25.98 -13.79 -3.24
CA THR A 83 -24.95 -13.38 -2.27
C THR A 83 -23.94 -14.49 -2.07
N ASP A 84 -22.65 -14.14 -2.01
CA ASP A 84 -21.59 -15.10 -1.73
C ASP A 84 -21.78 -15.71 -0.33
N VAL A 85 -21.56 -17.03 -0.19
CA VAL A 85 -21.51 -17.67 1.13
C VAL A 85 -20.15 -17.35 1.74
N GLU A 86 -20.11 -16.45 2.74
CA GLU A 86 -18.89 -16.20 3.50
C GLU A 86 -18.47 -17.47 4.25
N THR A 87 -17.35 -18.07 3.85
CA THR A 87 -16.67 -19.07 4.68
C THR A 87 -16.08 -18.37 5.92
N PRO A 88 -16.48 -18.75 7.15
CA PRO A 88 -15.86 -18.21 8.36
C PRO A 88 -14.47 -18.82 8.48
N ASP A 89 -13.48 -18.11 7.97
CA ASP A 89 -12.09 -18.37 8.29
C ASP A 89 -11.72 -17.46 9.47
N TRP A 90 -11.13 -18.02 10.52
CA TRP A 90 -10.67 -17.21 11.65
C TRP A 90 -9.61 -16.19 11.19
N MET A 91 -8.87 -16.50 10.12
CA MET A 91 -7.99 -15.55 9.43
C MET A 91 -8.76 -14.38 8.82
N LYS A 92 -9.94 -14.62 8.21
CA LYS A 92 -10.81 -13.55 7.67
C LYS A 92 -11.39 -12.66 8.77
N ARG A 93 -11.64 -13.18 9.98
CA ARG A 93 -12.09 -12.35 11.11
C ARG A 93 -11.00 -11.40 11.61
N VAL A 94 -9.75 -11.88 11.66
CA VAL A 94 -8.58 -11.04 11.97
C VAL A 94 -8.35 -10.02 10.85
N ASP A 95 -8.39 -10.44 9.59
CA ASP A 95 -8.27 -9.57 8.41
C ASP A 95 -9.39 -8.52 8.34
N ASN A 96 -10.63 -8.86 8.67
CA ASN A 96 -11.75 -7.92 8.70
C ASN A 96 -11.61 -6.89 9.85
N GLY A 97 -11.19 -7.32 11.04
CA GLY A 97 -10.90 -6.42 12.15
C GLY A 97 -9.76 -5.44 11.82
N PHE A 98 -8.71 -5.94 11.19
CA PHE A 98 -7.61 -5.13 10.68
C PHE A 98 -8.05 -4.19 9.55
N GLY A 99 -8.84 -4.69 8.60
CA GLY A 99 -9.40 -3.93 7.48
C GLY A 99 -10.29 -2.77 7.92
N GLN A 100 -11.08 -2.93 8.99
CA GLN A 100 -11.87 -1.84 9.56
C GLN A 100 -10.99 -0.72 10.14
N VAL A 101 -9.92 -1.07 10.86
CA VAL A 101 -8.95 -0.11 11.39
C VAL A 101 -8.22 0.62 10.25
N VAL A 102 -7.74 -0.14 9.27
CA VAL A 102 -7.08 0.37 8.05
C VAL A 102 -8.00 1.35 7.31
N SER A 103 -9.28 1.02 7.17
CA SER A 103 -10.28 1.87 6.51
C SER A 103 -10.48 3.20 7.24
N ILE A 104 -10.53 3.19 8.57
CA ILE A 104 -10.68 4.41 9.39
C ILE A 104 -9.42 5.29 9.33
N LEU A 105 -8.23 4.67 9.43
CA LEU A 105 -6.96 5.37 9.28
C LEU A 105 -6.83 6.00 7.89
N LYS A 106 -7.17 5.25 6.85
CA LYS A 106 -7.24 5.72 5.47
C LYS A 106 -8.20 6.90 5.32
N ALA A 107 -9.41 6.80 5.88
CA ALA A 107 -10.39 7.88 5.83
C ALA A 107 -9.94 9.17 6.54
N THR A 108 -8.97 9.07 7.45
CA THR A 108 -8.57 10.16 8.32
C THR A 108 -7.22 10.78 7.94
N LEU A 109 -6.17 9.97 7.85
CA LEU A 109 -4.80 10.42 7.56
C LEU A 109 -4.56 10.62 6.07
N PHE A 110 -5.23 9.80 5.25
CA PHE A 110 -5.26 9.94 3.79
C PHE A 110 -6.53 10.64 3.32
N TYR A 111 -7.17 11.41 4.22
CA TYR A 111 -8.21 12.33 3.81
C TYR A 111 -7.63 13.27 2.75
N THR A 112 -8.12 13.11 1.53
CA THR A 112 -7.74 13.94 0.39
C THR A 112 -8.49 15.25 0.48
N VAL A 113 -7.73 16.35 0.53
CA VAL A 113 -8.30 17.69 0.45
C VAL A 113 -8.37 18.10 -1.01
N PHE A 114 -9.42 18.82 -1.38
CA PHE A 114 -9.70 19.24 -2.76
C PHE A 114 -9.84 18.07 -3.74
N PRO A 115 -10.65 17.03 -3.44
CA PRO A 115 -10.99 16.04 -4.45
C PRO A 115 -11.86 16.70 -5.53
N ASP A 116 -11.61 16.34 -6.78
CA ASP A 116 -12.46 16.72 -7.90
C ASP A 116 -13.57 15.69 -8.06
N GLU A 117 -14.77 16.18 -8.33
CA GLU A 117 -15.91 15.32 -8.64
C GLU A 117 -15.85 14.95 -10.12
N GLN A 118 -15.79 13.65 -10.41
CA GLN A 118 -15.79 13.14 -11.75
C GLN A 118 -17.01 12.26 -11.96
N GLN A 119 -17.71 12.52 -13.06
CA GLN A 119 -18.75 11.65 -13.56
C GLN A 119 -18.17 10.65 -14.55
N TYR A 120 -18.62 9.40 -14.47
CA TYR A 120 -18.24 8.37 -15.41
C TYR A 120 -19.41 7.43 -15.66
N ALA A 121 -19.41 6.82 -16.83
CA ALA A 121 -20.30 5.73 -17.17
C ALA A 121 -19.44 4.47 -17.33
N GLN A 122 -19.83 3.36 -16.72
CA GLN A 122 -19.05 2.12 -16.75
C GLN A 122 -19.80 1.08 -17.56
N GLU A 123 -19.13 0.45 -18.52
CA GLU A 123 -19.67 -0.75 -19.17
C GLU A 123 -19.78 -1.89 -18.16
N ASN A 124 -20.91 -2.62 -18.18
CA ASN A 124 -21.12 -3.76 -17.31
C ASN A 124 -22.08 -4.76 -17.92
N TYR A 125 -21.52 -5.69 -18.67
CA TYR A 125 -22.24 -6.83 -19.20
C TYR A 125 -21.95 -8.03 -18.31
N VAL A 126 -22.78 -8.23 -17.29
CA VAL A 126 -22.65 -9.39 -16.41
C VAL A 126 -23.81 -10.33 -16.66
N LEU A 127 -23.49 -11.54 -17.13
CA LEU A 127 -24.43 -12.64 -17.19
C LEU A 127 -24.20 -13.55 -15.98
N TYR A 128 -25.27 -13.86 -15.27
CA TYR A 128 -25.26 -14.85 -14.21
C TYR A 128 -25.76 -16.17 -14.76
N TYR A 129 -24.96 -17.21 -14.58
CA TYR A 129 -25.34 -18.59 -14.81
C TYR A 129 -25.40 -19.29 -13.46
N TRP A 130 -26.41 -20.12 -13.20
CA TRP A 130 -26.54 -20.81 -11.91
C TRP A 130 -27.06 -22.24 -12.07
N ARG A 131 -26.73 -23.09 -11.10
CA ARG A 131 -27.29 -24.44 -10.94
C ARG A 131 -27.52 -24.75 -9.46
N SER A 132 -28.19 -25.86 -9.19
CA SER A 132 -28.39 -26.34 -7.82
C SER A 132 -27.07 -26.82 -7.24
N GLU A 133 -26.81 -26.53 -5.97
CA GLU A 133 -25.58 -26.99 -5.32
C GLU A 133 -25.47 -28.53 -5.35
N GLY A 134 -24.30 -29.04 -5.76
CA GLY A 134 -24.01 -30.48 -5.82
C GLY A 134 -24.70 -31.24 -6.95
N THR A 135 -25.26 -30.58 -7.97
CA THR A 135 -25.83 -31.26 -9.15
C THR A 135 -24.91 -31.17 -10.38
N ASP A 136 -24.94 -32.21 -11.23
CA ASP A 136 -24.24 -32.25 -12.51
C ASP A 136 -25.04 -31.58 -13.65
N ASP A 137 -26.10 -30.85 -13.31
CA ASP A 137 -26.92 -30.13 -14.30
C ASP A 137 -26.09 -29.01 -14.96
N PRO A 138 -26.39 -28.68 -16.23
CA PRO A 138 -25.80 -27.51 -16.88
C PRO A 138 -26.24 -26.23 -16.15
N PHE A 139 -25.35 -25.24 -16.13
CA PHE A 139 -25.65 -23.93 -15.57
C PHE A 139 -26.65 -23.21 -16.45
N LYS A 140 -27.74 -22.73 -15.85
CA LYS A 140 -28.81 -22.02 -16.54
C LYS A 140 -28.63 -20.52 -16.37
N ILE A 141 -28.81 -19.76 -17.44
CA ILE A 141 -28.77 -18.30 -17.35
C ILE A 141 -29.90 -17.78 -16.44
N ALA A 142 -29.57 -16.86 -15.54
CA ALA A 142 -30.53 -16.21 -14.66
C ALA A 142 -31.53 -15.36 -15.47
N GLU A 143 -32.79 -15.31 -15.04
CA GLU A 143 -33.87 -14.64 -15.79
C GLU A 143 -33.60 -13.15 -16.04
N ASN A 144 -32.95 -12.47 -15.09
CA ASN A 144 -32.50 -11.08 -15.24
C ASN A 144 -31.37 -10.91 -16.27
N SER A 145 -30.55 -11.94 -16.50
CA SER A 145 -29.49 -11.94 -17.50
C SER A 145 -29.99 -12.33 -18.90
N LYS A 146 -31.13 -13.02 -19.02
CA LYS A 146 -31.71 -13.39 -20.33
C LYS A 146 -32.06 -12.19 -21.21
N ALA A 147 -32.58 -11.12 -20.61
CA ALA A 147 -32.97 -9.91 -21.34
C ALA A 147 -31.78 -9.12 -21.91
N ARG A 148 -30.55 -9.38 -21.43
CA ARG A 148 -29.32 -8.64 -21.77
C ARG A 148 -28.26 -9.55 -22.42
N LYS A 149 -28.66 -10.75 -22.83
CA LYS A 149 -27.78 -11.76 -23.41
C LYS A 149 -27.47 -11.41 -24.87
N PRO A 150 -26.18 -11.31 -25.27
CA PRO A 150 -25.80 -11.24 -26.68
C PRO A 150 -26.33 -12.44 -27.48
N ALA A 151 -26.59 -12.26 -28.79
CA ALA A 151 -27.24 -13.27 -29.63
C ALA A 151 -26.40 -14.56 -29.81
N ASP A 152 -25.09 -14.46 -29.61
CA ASP A 152 -24.07 -15.50 -29.69
C ASP A 152 -23.89 -16.33 -28.40
N MET A 153 -24.59 -15.98 -27.31
CA MET A 153 -24.45 -16.62 -26.00
C MET A 153 -25.50 -17.72 -25.76
N PRO A 154 -25.13 -18.91 -25.23
CA PRO A 154 -26.07 -20.02 -25.02
C PRO A 154 -27.02 -19.78 -23.81
N ASP A 155 -28.17 -20.46 -23.77
CA ASP A 155 -29.11 -20.39 -22.63
C ASP A 155 -28.73 -21.33 -21.47
N GLU A 156 -27.98 -22.38 -21.77
CA GLU A 156 -27.43 -23.33 -20.82
C GLU A 156 -25.93 -23.51 -21.12
N ALA A 157 -25.11 -23.59 -20.08
CA ALA A 157 -23.67 -23.74 -20.18
C ALA A 157 -23.21 -24.97 -19.38
N THR A 158 -22.49 -25.86 -20.03
CA THR A 158 -21.86 -27.03 -19.43
C THR A 158 -20.66 -26.61 -18.55
N LEU A 159 -20.21 -27.51 -17.68
CA LEU A 159 -19.04 -27.27 -16.84
C LEU A 159 -17.76 -27.00 -17.66
N ASN A 160 -17.63 -27.63 -18.84
CA ASN A 160 -16.49 -27.43 -19.74
C ASN A 160 -16.52 -26.07 -20.43
N GLU A 161 -17.70 -25.58 -20.83
CA GLU A 161 -17.87 -24.23 -21.39
C GLU A 161 -17.59 -23.16 -20.32
N VAL A 162 -18.13 -23.33 -19.11
CA VAL A 162 -17.83 -22.47 -17.96
C VAL A 162 -16.33 -22.47 -17.66
N SER A 163 -15.67 -23.63 -17.71
CA SER A 163 -14.22 -23.75 -17.55
C SER A 163 -13.47 -22.96 -18.63
N ALA A 164 -13.83 -23.14 -19.90
CA ALA A 164 -13.22 -22.39 -21.01
C ALA A 164 -13.41 -20.87 -20.86
N TRP A 165 -14.57 -20.42 -20.37
CA TRP A 165 -14.82 -19.01 -20.07
C TRP A 165 -13.92 -18.47 -18.97
N VAL A 166 -13.66 -19.25 -17.92
CA VAL A 166 -12.72 -18.86 -16.86
C VAL A 166 -11.29 -18.82 -17.38
N GLU A 167 -10.87 -19.81 -18.17
CA GLU A 167 -9.50 -19.86 -18.75
C GLU A 167 -9.23 -18.71 -19.72
N THR A 168 -10.23 -18.30 -20.50
CA THR A 168 -10.14 -17.16 -21.42
C THR A 168 -10.32 -15.81 -20.72
N GLY A 169 -10.56 -15.80 -19.39
CA GLY A 169 -10.78 -14.59 -18.61
C GLY A 169 -12.14 -13.91 -18.83
N LYS A 170 -13.08 -14.59 -19.51
CA LYS A 170 -14.43 -14.11 -19.77
C LYS A 170 -15.40 -14.38 -18.62
N ALA A 171 -15.05 -15.25 -17.67
CA ALA A 171 -15.81 -15.48 -16.44
C ALA A 171 -14.94 -15.38 -15.18
N ALA A 172 -15.52 -14.82 -14.12
CA ALA A 172 -14.87 -14.76 -12.81
C ALA A 172 -15.06 -16.09 -12.06
N GLY A 173 -14.02 -16.91 -12.01
CA GLY A 173 -14.00 -18.15 -11.25
C GLY A 173 -14.02 -17.94 -9.72
N SER A 174 -13.99 -19.04 -8.97
CA SER A 174 -13.87 -19.03 -7.50
C SER A 174 -12.43 -18.82 -6.99
N GLY A 175 -11.45 -18.88 -7.90
CA GLY A 175 -10.02 -18.95 -7.56
C GLY A 175 -9.52 -20.37 -7.27
N ASP A 176 -10.41 -21.34 -7.13
CA ASP A 176 -10.09 -22.77 -7.04
C ASP A 176 -10.02 -23.38 -8.46
N PRO A 177 -8.89 -23.99 -8.86
CA PRO A 177 -8.75 -24.65 -10.16
C PRO A 177 -9.76 -25.78 -10.42
N ASP A 178 -10.31 -26.38 -9.37
CA ASP A 178 -11.30 -27.47 -9.45
C ASP A 178 -12.75 -26.96 -9.51
N LYS A 179 -12.97 -25.67 -9.21
CA LYS A 179 -14.30 -25.06 -9.16
C LYS A 179 -14.30 -23.76 -9.97
N PRO A 180 -14.54 -23.83 -11.29
CA PRO A 180 -14.64 -22.63 -12.13
C PRO A 180 -15.90 -21.77 -11.82
N TYR A 181 -16.63 -22.09 -10.75
CA TYR A 181 -17.88 -21.48 -10.30
C TYR A 181 -17.83 -21.19 -8.80
N ARG A 182 -18.62 -20.20 -8.35
CA ARG A 182 -18.74 -19.76 -6.96
C ARG A 182 -19.94 -20.41 -6.26
N GLN A 183 -19.95 -20.43 -4.94
CA GLN A 183 -21.10 -20.84 -4.13
C GLN A 183 -21.81 -19.60 -3.56
N GLY A 184 -23.13 -19.57 -3.67
CA GLY A 184 -23.94 -18.42 -3.25
C GLY A 184 -25.32 -18.82 -2.75
N LYS A 185 -26.06 -17.84 -2.23
CA LYS A 185 -27.47 -17.96 -1.85
C LYS A 185 -28.32 -17.15 -2.82
N LEU A 186 -29.21 -17.85 -3.52
CA LEU A 186 -30.21 -17.32 -4.44
C LEU A 186 -31.47 -16.93 -3.68
N THR A 187 -31.82 -15.64 -3.63
CA THR A 187 -33.11 -15.20 -3.11
C THR A 187 -34.11 -15.01 -4.25
N TYR A 188 -35.25 -15.69 -4.19
CA TYR A 188 -36.33 -15.59 -5.18
C TYR A 188 -37.70 -15.47 -4.51
N VAL A 189 -38.67 -14.90 -5.21
CA VAL A 189 -40.07 -14.84 -4.76
C VAL A 189 -40.83 -15.98 -5.43
N ASP A 190 -41.50 -16.82 -4.65
CA ASP A 190 -42.28 -17.92 -5.20
C ASP A 190 -43.64 -17.45 -5.77
N ARG A 191 -44.40 -18.38 -6.35
CA ARG A 191 -45.72 -18.09 -6.95
C ARG A 191 -46.76 -17.57 -5.95
N GLU A 192 -46.50 -17.69 -4.65
CA GLU A 192 -47.36 -17.22 -3.56
C GLU A 192 -46.91 -15.86 -3.00
N GLY A 193 -45.86 -15.26 -3.58
CA GLY A 193 -45.32 -13.97 -3.15
C GLY A 193 -44.35 -14.07 -1.97
N VAL A 194 -43.93 -15.27 -1.57
CA VAL A 194 -43.04 -15.49 -0.43
C VAL A 194 -41.58 -15.48 -0.89
N LYS A 195 -40.73 -14.67 -0.21
CA LYS A 195 -39.28 -14.68 -0.42
C LYS A 195 -38.69 -15.99 0.13
N LYS A 196 -38.10 -16.80 -0.74
CA LYS A 196 -37.36 -18.03 -0.42
C LYS A 196 -35.89 -17.88 -0.80
N THR A 197 -35.01 -18.53 -0.04
CA THR A 197 -33.57 -18.56 -0.30
C THR A 197 -33.12 -19.99 -0.55
N ARG A 198 -32.28 -20.22 -1.56
CA ARG A 198 -31.70 -21.54 -1.87
C ARG A 198 -30.20 -21.43 -2.10
N SER A 199 -29.42 -22.40 -1.64
CA SER A 199 -28.01 -22.51 -1.99
C SER A 199 -27.84 -22.90 -3.46
N VAL A 200 -26.98 -22.17 -4.17
CA VAL A 200 -26.71 -22.34 -5.60
C VAL A 200 -25.22 -22.28 -5.88
N GLU A 201 -24.83 -22.95 -6.95
CA GLU A 201 -23.53 -22.73 -7.60
C GLU A 201 -23.75 -21.77 -8.76
N TYR A 202 -22.95 -20.73 -8.85
CA TYR A 202 -23.13 -19.70 -9.86
C TYR A 202 -21.82 -19.24 -10.49
N VAL A 203 -21.91 -18.79 -11.73
CA VAL A 203 -20.81 -18.26 -12.53
C VAL A 203 -21.17 -16.84 -12.92
N LYS A 204 -20.24 -15.92 -12.68
CA LYS A 204 -20.35 -14.54 -13.14
C LYS A 204 -19.55 -14.42 -14.43
N TYR A 205 -20.24 -14.47 -15.58
CA TYR A 205 -19.62 -14.21 -16.87
C TYR A 205 -19.63 -12.71 -17.13
N VAL A 206 -18.44 -12.13 -17.33
CA VAL A 206 -18.23 -10.70 -17.48
C VAL A 206 -17.81 -10.43 -18.92
N ILE A 207 -18.72 -9.87 -19.72
CA ILE A 207 -18.45 -9.58 -21.14
C ILE A 207 -17.66 -8.27 -21.27
N ASN A 208 -17.85 -7.33 -20.33
CA ASN A 208 -16.98 -6.17 -20.14
C ASN A 208 -17.27 -5.51 -18.77
N ASP A 209 -16.28 -5.40 -17.89
CA ASP A 209 -16.34 -4.58 -16.66
C ASP A 209 -15.28 -3.46 -16.62
N SER A 210 -14.48 -3.38 -17.68
CA SER A 210 -13.16 -2.76 -17.61
C SER A 210 -13.12 -1.34 -18.17
N THR A 211 -14.06 -0.98 -19.04
CA THR A 211 -14.09 0.33 -19.68
C THR A 211 -14.95 1.29 -18.86
N LYS A 212 -14.28 2.19 -18.14
CA LYS A 212 -14.92 3.40 -17.59
C LYS A 212 -14.80 4.51 -18.64
N TYR A 213 -15.92 5.08 -19.06
CA TYR A 213 -15.93 6.31 -19.85
C TYR A 213 -16.12 7.50 -18.94
N VAL A 214 -15.14 8.38 -18.91
CA VAL A 214 -15.11 9.56 -18.04
C VAL A 214 -15.69 10.75 -18.79
N LEU A 215 -16.59 11.47 -18.14
CA LEU A 215 -17.10 12.73 -18.66
C LEU A 215 -15.99 13.79 -18.65
N ASP A 216 -15.60 14.24 -19.83
CA ASP A 216 -14.72 15.38 -20.06
C ASP A 216 -15.52 16.52 -20.68
N LYS A 217 -15.39 17.73 -20.14
CA LYS A 217 -16.11 18.92 -20.59
C LYS A 217 -15.10 19.87 -21.22
N ASP A 218 -14.93 19.76 -22.54
CA ASP A 218 -14.08 20.66 -23.31
C ASP A 218 -14.96 21.77 -23.92
N GLY A 219 -15.06 22.91 -23.23
CA GLY A 219 -15.98 24.00 -23.59
C GLY A 219 -17.47 23.63 -23.39
N ASP A 220 -18.30 23.84 -24.42
CA ASP A 220 -19.75 23.55 -24.40
C ASP A 220 -20.08 22.09 -24.78
N GLN A 221 -19.09 21.26 -25.13
CA GLN A 221 -19.31 19.87 -25.53
C GLN A 221 -18.92 18.90 -24.42
N ALA A 222 -19.89 18.12 -23.96
CA ALA A 222 -19.69 17.00 -23.05
C ALA A 222 -19.30 15.75 -23.86
N ILE A 223 -18.13 15.17 -23.61
CA ILE A 223 -17.65 13.95 -24.29
C ILE A 223 -17.19 12.94 -23.24
N TYR A 224 -17.51 11.67 -23.45
CA TYR A 224 -17.11 10.56 -22.61
C TYR A 224 -15.87 9.87 -23.18
N LYS A 225 -14.73 9.94 -22.48
CA LYS A 225 -13.45 9.38 -22.91
C LYS A 225 -13.13 8.08 -22.15
N PRO A 226 -12.71 7.00 -22.82
CA PRO A 226 -12.39 5.76 -22.13
C PRO A 226 -11.15 5.91 -21.26
N LEU A 227 -11.20 5.30 -20.08
CA LEU A 227 -10.14 5.27 -19.09
C LEU A 227 -9.22 4.08 -19.35
N ARG A 228 -7.93 4.34 -19.60
CA ARG A 228 -6.90 3.30 -19.70
C ARG A 228 -6.54 2.76 -18.33
N LYS A 229 -6.22 1.47 -18.23
CA LYS A 229 -5.81 0.86 -16.95
C LYS A 229 -4.44 1.35 -16.46
N VAL A 230 -3.52 1.71 -17.38
CA VAL A 230 -2.20 2.29 -17.03
C VAL A 230 -2.35 3.80 -16.79
N ARG A 231 -1.80 4.31 -15.68
CA ARG A 231 -1.87 5.72 -15.23
C ARG A 231 -3.28 6.29 -15.04
N SER A 232 -4.30 5.44 -15.15
CA SER A 232 -5.71 5.88 -15.20
C SER A 232 -5.90 7.02 -16.22
N ALA A 233 -5.23 6.95 -17.37
CA ALA A 233 -5.21 8.04 -18.34
C ALA A 233 -6.43 8.02 -19.26
N LEU A 234 -6.93 9.20 -19.64
CA LEU A 234 -8.00 9.30 -20.64
C LEU A 234 -7.43 9.01 -22.03
N SER A 235 -8.14 8.21 -22.81
CA SER A 235 -7.73 7.92 -24.19
C SER A 235 -7.71 9.19 -25.03
N THR A 236 -6.61 9.38 -25.75
CA THR A 236 -6.44 10.47 -26.73
C THR A 236 -6.98 10.12 -28.10
N ASP A 237 -7.36 8.85 -28.31
CA ASP A 237 -7.94 8.38 -29.55
C ASP A 237 -9.41 8.81 -29.65
N LYS A 238 -9.70 9.67 -30.62
CA LYS A 238 -11.04 10.25 -30.82
C LYS A 238 -12.06 9.22 -31.28
N ASP A 239 -11.62 8.13 -31.90
CA ASP A 239 -12.52 7.09 -32.40
C ASP A 239 -13.12 6.27 -31.24
N GLU A 240 -12.45 6.26 -30.09
CA GLU A 240 -12.92 5.59 -28.88
C GLU A 240 -13.85 6.47 -28.01
N TRP A 241 -13.98 7.76 -28.33
CA TRP A 241 -14.80 8.71 -27.56
C TRP A 241 -16.29 8.49 -27.81
N LYS A 242 -17.10 8.76 -26.78
CA LYS A 242 -18.56 8.61 -26.83
C LYS A 242 -19.27 9.93 -26.54
N THR A 243 -20.36 10.22 -27.22
CA THR A 243 -21.25 11.34 -26.87
C THR A 243 -22.22 10.95 -25.75
N PRO A 244 -22.85 11.91 -25.05
CA PRO A 244 -23.88 11.62 -24.06
C PRO A 244 -25.04 10.81 -24.63
N GLU A 245 -25.41 11.04 -25.89
CA GLU A 245 -26.43 10.28 -26.62
C GLU A 245 -25.98 8.83 -26.84
N GLN A 246 -24.73 8.60 -27.25
CA GLN A 246 -24.20 7.25 -27.43
C GLN A 246 -24.14 6.48 -26.11
N ILE A 247 -23.71 7.11 -25.01
CA ILE A 247 -23.75 6.48 -23.68
C ILE A 247 -25.20 6.18 -23.26
N ARG A 248 -26.16 7.05 -23.60
CA ARG A 248 -27.58 6.80 -23.33
C ARG A 248 -28.13 5.64 -24.15
N GLU A 249 -27.76 5.53 -25.42
CA GLU A 249 -28.13 4.40 -26.29
C GLU A 249 -27.56 3.09 -25.75
N MET A 250 -26.27 3.07 -25.35
CA MET A 250 -25.64 1.92 -24.70
C MET A 250 -26.34 1.54 -23.40
N ALA A 251 -26.74 2.53 -22.58
CA ALA A 251 -27.48 2.27 -21.35
C ALA A 251 -28.89 1.69 -21.62
N LEU A 252 -29.61 2.19 -22.63
CA LEU A 252 -30.90 1.66 -23.06
C LEU A 252 -30.79 0.24 -23.64
N ALA A 253 -29.66 -0.07 -24.29
CA ALA A 253 -29.31 -1.41 -24.74
C ALA A 253 -28.84 -2.34 -23.59
N GLY A 254 -28.78 -1.86 -22.34
CA GLY A 254 -28.43 -2.64 -21.17
C GLY A 254 -26.92 -2.89 -21.00
N GLU A 255 -26.09 -2.14 -21.70
CA GLU A 255 -24.63 -2.29 -21.80
C GLU A 255 -23.88 -1.64 -20.62
N MET A 256 -24.57 -0.80 -19.85
CA MET A 256 -23.98 0.02 -18.80
C MET A 256 -24.31 -0.49 -17.39
N ALA A 257 -23.40 -0.25 -16.46
CA ALA A 257 -23.60 -0.51 -15.03
C ALA A 257 -24.73 0.36 -14.47
N ILE A 258 -25.46 -0.19 -13.50
CA ILE A 258 -26.55 0.48 -12.79
C ILE A 258 -26.31 0.32 -11.28
N ASP A 259 -26.43 1.40 -10.50
CA ASP A 259 -26.29 1.35 -9.04
C ASP A 259 -27.63 0.99 -8.38
N PHE A 260 -27.78 -0.21 -7.83
CA PHE A 260 -29.05 -0.64 -7.22
C PHE A 260 -29.27 -0.11 -5.78
N LYS A 261 -28.38 0.71 -5.22
CA LYS A 261 -28.45 1.15 -3.81
C LYS A 261 -29.39 2.34 -3.53
N ALA A 262 -29.98 2.98 -4.54
CA ALA A 262 -30.88 4.12 -4.30
C ALA A 262 -32.35 3.67 -4.22
N ASN A 263 -32.99 3.99 -3.10
CA ASN A 263 -34.40 3.80 -2.74
C ASN A 263 -35.43 3.92 -3.89
N GLY A 264 -35.62 2.87 -4.68
CA GLY A 264 -36.80 2.68 -5.53
C GLY A 264 -37.04 3.71 -6.65
N GLN A 265 -36.05 4.52 -7.02
CA GLN A 265 -36.08 5.35 -8.22
C GLN A 265 -35.01 4.83 -9.18
N GLU A 266 -35.37 4.65 -10.46
CA GLU A 266 -34.49 4.26 -11.55
C GLU A 266 -33.13 4.97 -11.43
N THR A 267 -32.06 4.22 -11.21
CA THR A 267 -30.76 4.81 -10.93
C THR A 267 -29.99 5.09 -12.22
N PRO A 268 -29.34 6.26 -12.33
CA PRO A 268 -28.62 6.64 -13.54
C PRO A 268 -27.40 5.73 -13.76
N TYR A 269 -27.13 5.38 -15.02
CA TYR A 269 -25.89 4.70 -15.47
C TYR A 269 -24.63 5.59 -15.41
N ILE A 270 -24.80 6.82 -14.92
CA ILE A 270 -23.74 7.79 -14.68
C ILE A 270 -23.45 7.75 -13.18
N PHE A 271 -22.23 7.36 -12.86
CA PHE A 271 -21.69 7.30 -11.52
C PHE A 271 -20.88 8.55 -11.22
N THR A 272 -20.84 8.93 -9.95
CA THR A 272 -19.94 9.96 -9.45
C THR A 272 -18.87 9.30 -8.58
N GLU A 273 -17.60 9.59 -8.87
CA GLU A 273 -16.49 9.29 -7.96
C GLU A 273 -15.68 10.54 -7.66
N TYR A 274 -15.09 10.58 -6.46
CA TYR A 274 -14.14 11.61 -6.09
C TYR A 274 -12.74 11.17 -6.50
N ILE A 275 -12.07 11.99 -7.31
CA ILE A 275 -10.75 11.68 -7.87
C ILE A 275 -9.74 12.78 -7.53
N GLY A 276 -8.46 12.41 -7.56
CA GLY A 276 -7.39 13.35 -7.23
C GLY A 276 -7.43 13.81 -5.77
N GLY A 277 -7.09 15.07 -5.55
CA GLY A 277 -6.89 15.65 -4.23
C GLY A 277 -5.53 15.30 -3.61
N VAL A 278 -5.13 16.10 -2.63
CA VAL A 278 -3.84 15.93 -1.95
C VAL A 278 -4.10 15.31 -0.58
N PRO A 279 -3.50 14.14 -0.26
CA PRO A 279 -3.59 13.58 1.07
C PRO A 279 -3.09 14.58 2.12
N LEU A 280 -3.85 14.78 3.20
CA LEU A 280 -3.50 15.75 4.23
C LEU A 280 -2.08 15.52 4.80
N VAL A 281 -1.69 14.26 4.97
CA VAL A 281 -0.34 13.90 5.44
C VAL A 281 0.77 14.35 4.48
N VAL A 282 0.51 14.32 3.17
CA VAL A 282 1.47 14.78 2.14
C VAL A 282 1.66 16.29 2.21
N ILE A 283 0.57 17.04 2.40
CA ILE A 283 0.62 18.50 2.65
C ILE A 283 1.43 18.78 3.92
N TRP A 284 1.17 18.04 4.99
CA TRP A 284 1.80 18.22 6.29
C TRP A 284 3.31 18.00 6.25
N LEU A 285 3.74 16.89 5.64
CA LEU A 285 5.16 16.56 5.44
C LEU A 285 5.86 17.60 4.56
N SER A 286 5.28 17.91 3.39
CA SER A 286 5.86 18.86 2.44
C SER A 286 5.94 20.26 3.02
N GLY A 287 4.87 20.70 3.69
CA GLY A 287 4.80 22.01 4.34
C GLY A 287 5.84 22.15 5.44
N GLY A 288 6.00 21.12 6.29
CA GLY A 288 7.06 21.07 7.30
C GLY A 288 8.46 21.15 6.68
N ALA A 289 8.74 20.33 5.67
CA ALA A 289 10.03 20.27 5.00
C ALA A 289 10.44 21.59 4.32
N ILE A 290 9.51 22.21 3.59
CA ILE A 290 9.73 23.51 2.95
C ILE A 290 9.95 24.59 4.01
N LEU A 291 9.11 24.64 5.05
CA LEU A 291 9.24 25.61 6.13
C LEU A 291 10.60 25.49 6.82
N PHE A 292 11.01 24.28 7.19
CA PHE A 292 12.32 24.08 7.83
C PHE A 292 13.45 24.48 6.88
N THR A 293 13.40 24.07 5.62
CA THR A 293 14.41 24.42 4.61
C THR A 293 14.61 25.95 4.50
N LEU A 294 13.52 26.72 4.47
CA LEU A 294 13.58 28.18 4.46
C LEU A 294 14.07 28.75 5.81
N TYR A 295 13.52 28.26 6.92
CA TYR A 295 13.82 28.76 8.28
C TYR A 295 15.29 28.55 8.68
N PHE A 296 15.89 27.42 8.27
CA PHE A 296 17.30 27.11 8.52
C PHE A 296 18.25 27.70 7.46
N GLY A 297 17.73 28.44 6.47
CA GLY A 297 18.56 29.16 5.49
C GLY A 297 19.22 28.23 4.48
N LEU A 298 18.47 27.28 3.92
CA LEU A 298 18.93 26.32 2.92
C LEU A 298 20.16 25.51 3.37
N VAL A 299 20.10 24.97 4.60
CA VAL A 299 21.16 24.16 5.21
C VAL A 299 21.61 22.98 4.34
N ASN A 300 20.75 22.52 3.43
CA ASN A 300 21.05 21.50 2.43
C ASN A 300 22.33 21.79 1.62
N PHE A 301 22.61 23.06 1.30
CA PHE A 301 23.79 23.40 0.46
C PHE A 301 25.09 23.50 1.26
N TRP A 302 25.08 24.21 2.38
CA TRP A 302 26.29 24.51 3.13
C TRP A 302 26.56 23.54 4.28
N GLY A 303 25.56 22.77 4.72
CA GLY A 303 25.68 21.76 5.76
C GLY A 303 26.29 20.44 5.28
N VAL A 304 26.05 20.04 4.03
CA VAL A 304 26.54 18.75 3.47
C VAL A 304 28.07 18.61 3.49
N PRO A 305 28.88 19.60 3.08
CA PRO A 305 30.34 19.50 3.19
C PRO A 305 30.82 19.25 4.63
N HIS A 306 30.17 19.91 5.60
CA HIS A 306 30.48 19.72 7.01
C HIS A 306 30.06 18.33 7.51
N ALA A 307 28.87 17.86 7.11
CA ALA A 307 28.39 16.52 7.42
C ALA A 307 29.37 15.42 6.99
N ILE A 308 29.96 15.55 5.79
CA ILE A 308 30.97 14.60 5.29
C ILE A 308 32.20 14.58 6.21
N ASN A 309 32.67 15.74 6.68
CA ASN A 309 33.82 15.81 7.59
C ASN A 309 33.52 15.17 8.95
N VAL A 310 32.30 15.34 9.46
CA VAL A 310 31.83 14.67 10.69
C VAL A 310 31.83 13.15 10.51
N VAL A 311 31.22 12.63 9.43
CA VAL A 311 31.15 11.18 9.17
C VAL A 311 32.52 10.55 8.98
N ARG A 312 33.49 11.30 8.44
CA ARG A 312 34.89 10.85 8.31
C ARG A 312 35.63 10.74 9.65
N GLY A 313 35.03 11.21 10.74
CA GLY A 313 35.59 11.14 12.08
C GLY A 313 36.44 12.34 12.49
N THR A 314 36.47 13.42 11.68
CA THR A 314 37.30 14.63 11.93
C THR A 314 36.98 15.30 13.28
N TYR A 315 35.75 15.12 13.77
CA TYR A 315 35.25 15.68 15.02
C TYR A 315 34.87 14.58 16.02
N ASP A 316 35.32 13.34 15.81
CA ASP A 316 35.01 12.23 16.71
C ASP A 316 35.81 12.35 17.99
N ASN A 317 35.13 12.20 19.13
CA ASN A 317 35.76 12.09 20.44
C ASN A 317 35.25 10.83 21.14
N PRO A 318 36.10 9.81 21.38
CA PRO A 318 35.67 8.55 22.00
C PRO A 318 35.05 8.67 23.39
N ASN A 319 35.34 9.78 24.09
CA ASN A 319 34.86 10.07 25.45
C ASN A 319 33.48 10.72 25.48
N GLU A 320 32.95 11.15 24.33
CA GLU A 320 31.60 11.72 24.26
C GLU A 320 30.53 10.64 24.48
N PRO A 321 29.41 10.97 25.14
CA PRO A 321 28.34 10.01 25.42
C PRO A 321 27.70 9.52 24.11
N GLY A 322 27.52 8.21 24.00
CA GLY A 322 27.02 7.55 22.80
C GLY A 322 27.37 6.07 22.74
N GLU A 323 26.65 5.33 21.91
CA GLU A 323 26.85 3.89 21.71
C GLU A 323 27.65 3.59 20.45
N VAL A 324 27.50 4.42 19.41
CA VAL A 324 28.07 4.20 18.06
C VAL A 324 28.71 5.47 17.50
N THR A 325 29.56 5.32 16.48
CA THR A 325 30.17 6.46 15.74
C THR A 325 29.14 7.16 14.85
N HIS A 326 29.43 8.38 14.40
CA HIS A 326 28.61 9.11 13.42
C HIS A 326 28.38 8.29 12.14
N PHE A 327 29.43 7.64 11.62
CA PHE A 327 29.31 6.78 10.45
C PHE A 327 28.41 5.57 10.70
N GLN A 328 28.51 4.93 11.86
CA GLN A 328 27.66 3.78 12.18
C GLN A 328 26.20 4.18 12.41
N ALA A 329 25.94 5.34 13.01
CA ALA A 329 24.60 5.90 13.16
C ALA A 329 23.99 6.20 11.77
N LEU A 330 24.73 6.91 10.91
CA LEU A 330 24.33 7.17 9.53
C LEU A 330 24.10 5.88 8.75
N ALA A 331 25.02 4.90 8.84
CA ALA A 331 24.86 3.63 8.15
C ALA A 331 23.62 2.86 8.65
N SER A 332 23.35 2.88 9.96
CA SER A 332 22.14 2.26 10.51
C SER A 332 20.86 2.97 10.07
N ALA A 333 20.88 4.30 9.89
CA ALA A 333 19.75 5.06 9.39
C ALA A 333 19.54 4.88 7.87
N LEU A 334 20.64 4.90 7.12
CA LEU A 334 20.65 4.57 5.71
C LEU A 334 20.20 3.14 5.43
N SER A 335 20.51 2.14 6.25
CA SER A 335 19.99 0.78 5.99
C SER A 335 18.48 0.66 6.20
N ALA A 336 17.87 1.48 7.07
CA ALA A 336 16.43 1.50 7.25
C ALA A 336 15.69 2.16 6.07
N THR A 337 16.31 3.17 5.46
CA THR A 337 15.72 3.98 4.39
C THR A 337 16.12 3.49 3.00
N VAL A 338 17.40 3.18 2.79
CA VAL A 338 17.93 2.55 1.58
C VAL A 338 17.57 1.07 1.56
N GLY A 339 16.44 0.75 0.94
CA GLY A 339 15.90 -0.60 0.88
C GLY A 339 15.07 -0.88 -0.37
N LEU A 340 14.26 -1.95 -0.31
CA LEU A 340 13.40 -2.35 -1.43
C LEU A 340 12.32 -1.32 -1.75
N GLY A 341 11.96 -0.48 -0.76
CA GLY A 341 11.05 0.66 -0.97
C GLY A 341 11.55 1.64 -2.03
N ASN A 342 12.85 1.72 -2.27
CA ASN A 342 13.43 2.75 -3.14
C ASN A 342 13.52 2.24 -4.58
N ILE A 343 13.92 0.98 -4.72
CA ILE A 343 13.93 0.24 -5.97
C ILE A 343 12.48 0.06 -6.47
N ALA A 344 11.57 -0.37 -5.59
CA ALA A 344 10.19 -0.59 -5.96
C ALA A 344 9.40 0.73 -6.08
N GLY A 345 9.56 1.63 -5.13
CA GLY A 345 8.76 2.85 -5.00
C GLY A 345 8.97 3.82 -6.15
N VAL A 346 10.20 3.97 -6.66
CA VAL A 346 10.49 4.81 -7.83
C VAL A 346 9.82 4.24 -9.09
N THR A 347 9.87 2.92 -9.25
CA THR A 347 9.30 2.23 -10.40
C THR A 347 7.78 2.33 -10.40
N ILE A 348 7.15 2.17 -9.22
CA ILE A 348 5.72 2.38 -9.06
C ILE A 348 5.36 3.85 -9.31
N ALA A 349 6.14 4.81 -8.80
CA ALA A 349 5.90 6.24 -9.01
C ALA A 349 5.90 6.59 -10.51
N MET A 350 6.83 6.04 -11.27
CA MET A 350 6.94 6.30 -12.71
C MET A 350 5.88 5.54 -13.52
N THR A 351 5.53 4.32 -13.12
CA THR A 351 4.48 3.55 -13.79
C THR A 351 3.13 4.24 -13.62
N ASP A 352 2.82 4.70 -12.40
CA ASP A 352 1.54 5.32 -12.04
C ASP A 352 1.46 6.82 -12.41
N GLY A 353 2.55 7.57 -12.24
CA GLY A 353 2.60 9.02 -12.38
C GLY A 353 3.41 9.54 -13.56
N GLY A 354 4.08 8.67 -14.31
CA GLY A 354 4.99 9.02 -15.39
C GLY A 354 6.34 9.60 -14.92
N PRO A 355 7.28 9.86 -15.85
CA PRO A 355 8.56 10.51 -15.61
C PRO A 355 8.48 11.79 -14.78
N GLY A 356 7.38 12.55 -14.88
CA GLY A 356 7.16 13.75 -14.10
C GLY A 356 7.10 13.53 -12.58
N ALA A 357 6.63 12.36 -12.13
CA ALA A 357 6.57 12.04 -10.71
C ALA A 357 7.97 11.99 -10.07
N PHE A 358 8.97 11.57 -10.84
CA PHE A 358 10.36 11.49 -10.39
C PHE A 358 10.96 12.88 -10.08
N PHE A 359 10.62 13.93 -10.83
CA PHE A 359 11.03 15.29 -10.50
C PHE A 359 10.57 15.72 -9.10
N TRP A 360 9.30 15.44 -8.79
CA TRP A 360 8.72 15.75 -7.48
C TRP A 360 9.30 14.88 -6.37
N MET A 361 9.73 13.65 -6.69
CA MET A 361 10.50 12.82 -5.76
C MET A 361 11.84 13.47 -5.39
N ILE A 362 12.61 13.98 -6.37
CA ILE A 362 13.87 14.69 -6.11
C ILE A 362 13.63 15.91 -5.22
N LEU A 363 12.62 16.73 -5.52
CA LEU A 363 12.30 17.91 -4.71
C LEU A 363 11.93 17.53 -3.27
N CYS A 364 11.14 16.47 -3.09
CA CYS A 364 10.81 15.95 -1.77
C CYS A 364 12.06 15.49 -1.02
N GLY A 365 12.99 14.78 -1.69
CA GLY A 365 14.30 14.42 -1.13
C GLY A 365 15.10 15.64 -0.68
N PHE A 366 15.19 16.66 -1.52
CA PHE A 366 15.91 17.91 -1.22
C PHE A 366 15.33 18.65 0.00
N PHE A 367 14.01 18.88 0.05
CA PHE A 367 13.40 19.54 1.21
C PHE A 367 13.42 18.63 2.45
N GLY A 368 13.31 17.31 2.25
CA GLY A 368 13.36 16.30 3.30
C GLY A 368 14.69 16.25 4.06
N MET A 369 15.81 16.62 3.41
CA MET A 369 17.11 16.77 4.07
C MET A 369 17.00 17.68 5.31
N THR A 370 16.35 18.85 5.19
CA THR A 370 16.25 19.76 6.34
C THR A 370 15.29 19.21 7.41
N SER A 371 14.22 18.50 7.04
CA SER A 371 13.37 17.82 8.03
C SER A 371 14.17 16.81 8.86
N LYS A 372 14.98 15.98 8.19
CA LYS A 372 15.90 15.02 8.83
C LYS A 372 16.91 15.68 9.75
N PHE A 373 17.47 16.79 9.30
CA PHE A 373 18.36 17.60 10.10
C PHE A 373 17.71 18.06 11.42
N VAL A 374 16.46 18.54 11.36
CA VAL A 374 15.74 19.01 12.55
C VAL A 374 15.40 17.85 13.49
N GLU A 375 14.80 16.78 12.98
CA GLU A 375 14.39 15.62 13.81
C GLU A 375 15.59 14.94 14.47
N CYS A 376 16.71 14.77 13.76
CA CYS A 376 17.90 14.13 14.33
C CYS A 376 18.63 15.02 15.33
N THR A 377 18.65 16.34 15.10
CA THR A 377 19.15 17.30 16.11
C THR A 377 18.32 17.21 17.38
N LEU A 378 16.99 17.17 17.27
CA LEU A 378 16.10 17.02 18.42
C LEU A 378 16.23 15.66 19.09
N GLY A 379 16.39 14.59 18.31
CA GLY A 379 16.66 13.25 18.80
C GLY A 379 17.91 13.18 19.67
N GLN A 380 18.94 13.94 19.33
CA GLN A 380 20.16 14.10 20.14
C GLN A 380 19.98 15.04 21.34
N MET A 381 19.28 16.17 21.19
CA MET A 381 19.08 17.14 22.27
C MET A 381 18.31 16.56 23.46
N TYR A 382 17.31 15.71 23.18
CA TYR A 382 16.37 15.19 24.17
C TYR A 382 16.55 13.69 24.44
N ARG A 383 17.70 13.12 24.08
CA ARG A 383 17.99 11.71 24.40
C ARG A 383 18.23 11.54 25.90
N GLU A 384 17.84 10.39 26.41
CA GLU A 384 18.16 9.93 27.74
C GLU A 384 19.34 8.96 27.69
N VAL A 385 20.41 9.27 28.42
CA VAL A 385 21.55 8.35 28.62
C VAL A 385 21.33 7.62 29.93
N LYS A 386 21.11 6.31 29.87
CA LYS A 386 20.80 5.48 31.04
C LYS A 386 22.06 5.10 31.82
N PRO A 387 21.92 4.64 33.09
CA PRO A 387 23.06 4.22 33.91
C PRO A 387 23.87 3.07 33.32
N ASP A 388 23.26 2.23 32.47
CA ASP A 388 23.93 1.13 31.75
C ASP A 388 24.64 1.58 30.46
N GLY A 389 24.59 2.89 30.16
CA GLY A 389 25.16 3.50 28.95
C GLY A 389 24.31 3.37 27.70
N THR A 390 23.12 2.74 27.78
CA THR A 390 22.20 2.67 26.65
C THR A 390 21.48 4.01 26.46
N ILE A 391 21.12 4.29 25.21
CA ILE A 391 20.46 5.53 24.85
C ILE A 391 19.02 5.28 24.44
N LEU A 392 18.15 6.17 24.89
CA LEU A 392 16.76 6.26 24.45
C LEU A 392 16.50 7.67 23.94
N GLY A 393 16.48 7.84 22.62
CA GLY A 393 16.21 9.11 21.95
C GLY A 393 15.32 8.93 20.72
N GLY A 394 14.85 10.06 20.18
CA GLY A 394 13.88 10.10 19.08
C GLY A 394 12.57 10.82 19.45
N PRO A 395 11.55 10.79 18.58
CA PRO A 395 10.34 11.60 18.73
C PRO A 395 9.55 11.29 20.00
N MET A 396 9.51 10.01 20.40
CA MET A 396 8.87 9.62 21.65
C MET A 396 9.47 10.28 22.91
N GLN A 397 10.68 10.84 22.84
CA GLN A 397 11.26 11.64 23.92
C GLN A 397 10.94 13.12 23.75
N TYR A 398 11.36 13.75 22.65
CA TYR A 398 11.20 15.20 22.50
C TYR A 398 9.75 15.65 22.35
N LEU A 399 8.81 14.79 21.96
CA LEU A 399 7.39 15.13 21.93
C LEU A 399 6.82 15.44 23.32
N VAL A 400 7.38 14.87 24.39
CA VAL A 400 6.97 15.25 25.75
C VAL A 400 7.42 16.68 26.03
N ASN A 401 8.68 16.99 25.71
CA ASN A 401 9.28 18.30 25.96
C ASN A 401 8.73 19.41 25.03
N SER A 402 8.30 19.08 23.81
CA SER A 402 7.77 20.05 22.85
C SER A 402 6.49 20.73 23.34
N PHE A 403 5.67 20.01 24.12
CA PHE A 403 4.45 20.55 24.72
C PHE A 403 4.65 21.05 26.16
N GLU A 404 5.66 20.54 26.87
CA GLU A 404 5.96 20.94 28.24
C GLU A 404 6.32 22.43 28.33
N GLN A 405 7.02 22.99 27.35
CA GLN A 405 7.33 24.42 27.28
C GLN A 405 6.08 25.33 27.22
N PHE A 406 4.90 24.77 26.91
CA PHE A 406 3.62 25.47 26.90
C PHE A 406 2.67 25.02 28.05
N GLY A 407 3.16 24.24 29.01
CA GLY A 407 2.35 23.69 30.10
C GLY A 407 1.40 22.55 29.67
N LEU A 408 1.56 22.00 28.46
CA LEU A 408 0.69 20.97 27.88
C LEU A 408 1.33 19.58 27.92
N ARG A 409 2.08 19.26 28.97
CA ARG A 409 2.78 17.96 29.12
C ARG A 409 1.89 16.72 28.86
N PRO A 410 0.62 16.65 29.30
CA PRO A 410 -0.25 15.50 28.99
C PRO A 410 -0.45 15.26 27.49
N VAL A 411 -0.51 16.33 26.69
CA VAL A 411 -0.64 16.25 25.22
C VAL A 411 0.65 15.70 24.60
N GLY A 412 1.81 16.13 25.10
CA GLY A 412 3.10 15.60 24.66
C GLY A 412 3.27 14.12 24.99
N VAL A 413 2.84 13.68 26.17
CA VAL A 413 2.82 12.26 26.55
C VAL A 413 1.90 11.46 25.64
N PHE A 414 0.71 11.99 25.32
CA PHE A 414 -0.20 11.34 24.38
C PHE A 414 0.46 11.12 23.01
N PHE A 415 1.02 12.17 22.40
CA PHE A 415 1.69 12.04 21.09
C PHE A 415 2.94 11.16 21.13
N SER A 416 3.68 11.16 22.24
CA SER A 416 4.80 10.24 22.47
C SER A 416 4.36 8.77 22.45
N ILE A 417 3.27 8.43 23.14
CA ILE A 417 2.70 7.07 23.16
C ILE A 417 2.18 6.68 21.76
N VAL A 418 1.42 7.57 21.12
CA VAL A 418 0.87 7.34 19.78
C VAL A 418 1.99 7.07 18.77
N PHE A 419 3.03 7.90 18.77
CA PHE A 419 4.21 7.71 17.93
C PHE A 419 4.88 6.35 18.20
N ALA A 420 5.10 6.00 19.47
CA ALA A 420 5.77 4.76 19.83
C ALA A 420 4.99 3.51 19.38
N ILE A 421 3.66 3.51 19.54
CA ILE A 421 2.82 2.40 19.09
C ILE A 421 2.90 2.26 17.56
N MET A 422 2.77 3.37 16.81
CA MET A 422 2.86 3.33 15.35
C MET A 422 4.22 2.85 14.88
N CYS A 423 5.31 3.31 15.50
CA CYS A 423 6.66 2.89 15.15
C CYS A 423 6.88 1.40 15.39
N VAL A 424 6.35 0.86 16.51
CA VAL A 424 6.37 -0.58 16.79
C VAL A 424 5.59 -1.33 15.70
N MET A 425 4.38 -0.90 15.35
CA MET A 425 3.58 -1.57 14.32
C MET A 425 4.22 -1.51 12.93
N ALA A 426 4.76 -0.34 12.54
CA ALA A 426 5.52 -0.14 11.31
C ALA A 426 6.75 -1.06 11.22
N SER A 427 7.43 -1.28 12.36
CA SER A 427 8.62 -2.14 12.41
C SER A 427 8.32 -3.60 12.03
N PHE A 428 7.13 -4.12 12.34
CA PHE A 428 6.75 -5.50 11.98
C PHE A 428 6.28 -5.63 10.53
N GLY A 429 5.58 -4.62 10.00
CA GLY A 429 5.08 -4.65 8.64
C GLY A 429 6.17 -4.39 7.60
N GLY A 430 6.36 -3.11 7.27
CA GLY A 430 7.25 -2.61 6.22
C GLY A 430 8.72 -2.75 6.56
N GLY A 431 9.07 -2.64 7.85
CA GLY A 431 10.43 -2.82 8.34
C GLY A 431 10.87 -4.29 8.48
N ASN A 432 9.96 -5.26 8.40
CA ASN A 432 10.26 -6.66 8.69
C ASN A 432 9.63 -7.64 7.70
N MET A 433 8.34 -7.94 7.86
CA MET A 433 7.67 -9.01 7.10
C MET A 433 7.70 -8.74 5.59
N PHE A 434 7.49 -7.48 5.18
CA PHE A 434 7.58 -7.06 3.78
C PHE A 434 8.96 -7.30 3.18
N GLN A 435 10.02 -6.89 3.89
CA GLN A 435 11.39 -7.02 3.41
C GLN A 435 11.77 -8.49 3.23
N GLY A 436 11.40 -9.33 4.21
CA GLY A 436 11.62 -10.78 4.13
C GLY A 436 10.87 -11.41 2.96
N ASN A 437 9.60 -11.02 2.77
CA ASN A 437 8.77 -11.53 1.68
C ASN A 437 9.33 -11.17 0.29
N GLN A 438 9.62 -9.90 0.06
CA GLN A 438 10.13 -9.43 -1.22
C GLN A 438 11.51 -10.02 -1.54
N ALA A 439 12.40 -10.13 -0.54
CA ALA A 439 13.70 -10.77 -0.74
C ALA A 439 13.54 -12.25 -1.11
N ALA A 440 12.65 -12.99 -0.44
CA ALA A 440 12.37 -14.38 -0.76
C ALA A 440 11.82 -14.53 -2.19
N SER A 441 10.85 -13.70 -2.58
CA SER A 441 10.26 -13.69 -3.92
C SER A 441 11.30 -13.39 -5.00
N GLN A 442 12.21 -12.43 -4.76
CA GLN A 442 13.28 -12.10 -5.70
C GLN A 442 14.33 -13.21 -5.84
N VAL A 443 14.64 -13.94 -4.76
CA VAL A 443 15.54 -15.10 -4.89
C VAL A 443 14.82 -16.23 -5.62
N LEU A 444 13.55 -16.47 -5.29
CA LEU A 444 12.74 -17.51 -5.89
C LEU A 444 12.50 -17.30 -7.40
N SER A 445 12.46 -16.05 -7.87
CA SER A 445 12.35 -15.73 -9.30
C SER A 445 13.63 -16.06 -10.08
N MET A 446 14.78 -16.11 -9.41
CA MET A 446 16.07 -16.49 -10.03
C MET A 446 16.34 -17.99 -10.01
N VAL A 447 15.64 -18.76 -9.18
CA VAL A 447 15.84 -20.22 -9.11
C VAL A 447 15.21 -20.86 -10.35
N PRO A 448 16.01 -21.50 -11.24
CA PRO A 448 15.46 -22.19 -12.40
C PRO A 448 14.51 -23.30 -11.94
N ASN A 449 13.28 -23.28 -12.41
CA ASN A 449 12.30 -24.31 -12.10
C ASN A 449 11.63 -24.76 -13.40
N THR A 450 12.03 -25.94 -13.89
CA THR A 450 11.49 -26.54 -15.11
C THR A 450 9.97 -26.70 -15.05
N ASP A 451 9.38 -26.89 -13.87
CA ASP A 451 7.92 -26.96 -13.71
C ASP A 451 7.27 -25.59 -13.97
N LYS A 452 7.92 -24.46 -13.64
CA LYS A 452 7.42 -23.11 -13.96
C LYS A 452 7.41 -22.85 -15.48
N ASP A 453 8.44 -23.30 -16.18
CA ASP A 453 8.50 -23.18 -17.65
C ASP A 453 7.45 -24.07 -18.32
N GLN A 454 7.25 -25.29 -17.81
CA GLN A 454 6.16 -26.16 -18.23
C GLN A 454 4.79 -25.54 -17.94
N LEU A 455 4.62 -24.90 -16.78
CA LEU A 455 3.38 -24.23 -16.41
C LEU A 455 3.02 -23.11 -17.39
N LYS A 456 3.98 -22.26 -17.78
CA LYS A 456 3.77 -21.20 -18.79
C LYS A 456 3.32 -21.80 -20.13
N THR A 457 3.95 -22.90 -20.53
CA THR A 457 3.59 -23.61 -21.77
C THR A 457 2.18 -24.17 -21.70
N VAL A 458 1.83 -24.89 -20.63
CA VAL A 458 0.49 -25.45 -20.41
C VAL A 458 -0.57 -24.35 -20.29
N GLN A 459 -0.25 -23.20 -19.71
CA GLN A 459 -1.15 -22.04 -19.66
C GLN A 459 -1.41 -21.44 -21.05
N ALA A 460 -0.39 -21.36 -21.90
CA ALA A 460 -0.57 -20.93 -23.29
C ALA A 460 -1.44 -21.94 -24.06
N GLU A 461 -1.16 -23.24 -23.92
CA GLU A 461 -1.97 -24.30 -24.53
C GLU A 461 -3.42 -24.31 -24.03
N LEU A 462 -3.65 -24.06 -22.73
CA LEU A 462 -4.99 -23.92 -22.16
C LEU A 462 -5.75 -22.76 -22.77
N LYS A 463 -5.10 -21.60 -22.91
CA LYS A 463 -5.72 -20.43 -23.54
C LYS A 463 -6.07 -20.70 -25.01
N THR A 464 -5.17 -21.36 -25.75
CA THR A 464 -5.43 -21.73 -27.14
C THR A 464 -6.57 -22.75 -27.26
N ALA A 465 -6.53 -23.85 -26.50
CA ALA A 465 -7.57 -24.87 -26.51
C ALA A 465 -8.95 -24.31 -26.07
N ALA A 466 -8.96 -23.40 -25.08
CA ALA A 466 -10.17 -22.72 -24.65
C ALA A 466 -10.71 -21.72 -25.69
N ALA A 467 -9.83 -21.07 -26.46
CA ALA A 467 -10.23 -20.17 -27.55
C ALA A 467 -10.72 -20.93 -28.79
N GLU A 468 -10.20 -22.13 -29.02
CA GLU A 468 -10.59 -23.04 -30.12
C GLU A 468 -11.80 -23.93 -29.76
N GLU A 469 -12.33 -23.81 -28.53
CA GLU A 469 -13.43 -24.65 -28.00
C GLU A 469 -13.12 -26.17 -28.05
N ASP A 470 -11.84 -26.53 -27.90
CA ASP A 470 -11.38 -27.94 -27.84
C ASP A 470 -11.63 -28.53 -26.45
N PHE A 471 -12.87 -28.94 -26.22
CA PHE A 471 -13.34 -29.50 -24.94
C PHE A 471 -12.75 -30.88 -24.61
N ASP A 472 -12.12 -31.57 -25.56
CA ASP A 472 -11.49 -32.88 -25.35
C ASP A 472 -10.10 -32.72 -24.70
N ARG A 473 -9.34 -31.69 -25.08
CA ARG A 473 -7.99 -31.41 -24.52
C ARG A 473 -8.03 -30.58 -23.24
N LEU A 474 -9.04 -29.75 -23.04
CA LEU A 474 -9.20 -28.86 -21.90
C LEU A 474 -9.03 -29.58 -20.53
N PRO A 475 -9.74 -30.68 -20.23
CA PRO A 475 -9.62 -31.36 -18.92
C PRO A 475 -8.22 -31.93 -18.65
N ALA A 476 -7.55 -32.45 -19.68
CA ALA A 476 -6.20 -33.00 -19.57
C ALA A 476 -5.17 -31.90 -19.27
N LEU A 477 -5.29 -30.76 -19.96
CA LEU A 477 -4.43 -29.59 -19.73
C LEU A 477 -4.67 -28.96 -18.35
N GLN A 478 -5.93 -28.89 -17.90
CA GLN A 478 -6.27 -28.39 -16.56
C GLN A 478 -5.70 -29.29 -15.46
N THR A 479 -5.79 -30.61 -15.64
CA THR A 479 -5.16 -31.59 -14.74
C THR A 479 -3.65 -31.40 -14.70
N ARG A 480 -3.02 -31.24 -15.86
CA ARG A 480 -1.57 -31.02 -15.93
C ARG A 480 -1.15 -29.72 -15.25
N ARG A 481 -1.90 -28.64 -15.46
CA ARG A 481 -1.71 -27.36 -14.75
C ARG A 481 -1.80 -27.56 -13.23
N LYS A 482 -2.80 -28.29 -12.75
CA LYS A 482 -2.99 -28.57 -11.32
C LYS A 482 -1.81 -29.33 -10.72
N GLU A 483 -1.33 -30.38 -11.40
CA GLU A 483 -0.14 -31.12 -10.98
C GLU A 483 1.10 -30.22 -10.88
N LEU A 484 1.33 -29.39 -11.92
CA LEU A 484 2.46 -28.46 -11.95
C LEU A 484 2.35 -27.40 -10.86
N LEU A 485 1.17 -26.79 -10.69
CA LEU A 485 0.92 -25.83 -9.61
C LEU A 485 1.13 -26.48 -8.24
N GLY A 486 0.69 -27.71 -8.03
CA GLY A 486 0.92 -28.45 -6.78
C GLY A 486 2.41 -28.62 -6.48
N LYS A 487 3.20 -29.02 -7.48
CA LYS A 487 4.67 -29.15 -7.36
C LYS A 487 5.35 -27.81 -7.10
N ILE A 488 4.99 -26.78 -7.89
CA ILE A 488 5.52 -25.43 -7.74
C ILE A 488 5.19 -24.89 -6.36
N ASN A 489 3.92 -24.91 -5.93
CA ASN A 489 3.51 -24.41 -4.62
C ASN A 489 4.21 -25.16 -3.49
N SER A 490 4.39 -26.48 -3.60
CA SER A 490 5.15 -27.27 -2.61
C SER A 490 6.60 -26.81 -2.53
N PHE A 491 7.27 -26.65 -3.68
CA PHE A 491 8.63 -26.16 -3.76
C PHE A 491 8.75 -24.72 -3.21
N GLU A 492 7.88 -23.81 -3.63
CA GLU A 492 7.87 -22.42 -3.18
C GLU A 492 7.67 -22.32 -1.67
N ASN A 493 6.75 -23.09 -1.10
CA ASN A 493 6.52 -23.12 0.35
C ASN A 493 7.74 -23.65 1.12
N GLN A 494 8.35 -24.74 0.66
CA GLN A 494 9.57 -25.27 1.28
C GLN A 494 10.72 -24.26 1.19
N PHE A 495 10.87 -23.61 0.04
CA PHE A 495 11.87 -22.57 -0.17
C PHE A 495 11.64 -21.37 0.75
N LYS A 496 10.41 -20.85 0.83
CA LYS A 496 10.04 -19.71 1.69
C LYS A 496 10.30 -20.00 3.16
N ILE A 497 9.95 -21.21 3.64
CA ILE A 497 10.26 -21.66 5.00
C ILE A 497 11.77 -21.68 5.24
N GLY A 498 12.54 -22.31 4.34
CA GLY A 498 14.00 -22.39 4.46
C GLY A 498 14.66 -21.02 4.45
N PHE A 499 14.25 -20.14 3.53
CA PHE A 499 14.71 -18.76 3.45
C PHE A 499 14.38 -18.00 4.74
N GLY A 500 13.14 -18.08 5.23
CA GLY A 500 12.69 -17.43 6.47
C GLY A 500 13.51 -17.86 7.69
N ILE A 501 13.83 -19.16 7.82
CA ILE A 501 14.68 -19.67 8.92
C ILE A 501 16.08 -19.07 8.85
N ILE A 502 16.71 -19.09 7.68
CA ILE A 502 18.06 -18.54 7.47
C ILE A 502 18.06 -17.05 7.77
N MET A 503 17.08 -16.33 7.22
CA MET A 503 16.91 -14.89 7.38
C MET A 503 16.72 -14.50 8.85
N ALA A 504 15.83 -15.20 9.56
CA ALA A 504 15.58 -15.00 10.98
C ALA A 504 16.81 -15.30 11.85
N ALA A 505 17.57 -16.36 11.54
CA ALA A 505 18.80 -16.69 12.24
C ALA A 505 19.89 -15.61 12.07
N LEU A 506 20.09 -15.13 10.85
CA LEU A 506 21.05 -14.06 10.54
C LEU A 506 20.66 -12.74 11.24
N VAL A 507 19.37 -12.37 11.19
CA VAL A 507 18.86 -11.17 11.87
C VAL A 507 19.00 -11.31 13.38
N GLY A 508 18.56 -12.43 13.95
CA GLY A 508 18.65 -12.75 15.37
C GLY A 508 20.08 -12.60 15.90
N LEU A 509 21.06 -13.15 15.17
CA LEU A 509 22.48 -13.03 15.49
C LEU A 509 22.94 -11.58 15.60
N VAL A 510 22.43 -10.67 14.77
CA VAL A 510 22.79 -9.25 14.81
C VAL A 510 22.04 -8.48 15.90
N ILE A 511 20.71 -8.60 15.97
CA ILE A 511 19.89 -7.77 16.87
C ILE A 511 20.09 -8.11 18.36
N ILE A 512 20.52 -9.33 18.69
CA ILE A 512 20.85 -9.72 20.08
C ILE A 512 21.99 -8.83 20.61
N GLY A 513 22.93 -8.42 19.76
CA GLY A 513 24.04 -7.53 20.12
C GLY A 513 23.68 -6.05 20.27
N GLY A 514 22.41 -5.67 20.04
CA GLY A 514 21.94 -4.28 20.13
C GLY A 514 22.56 -3.35 19.08
N ILE A 515 22.45 -2.03 19.31
CA ILE A 515 22.82 -1.01 18.32
C ILE A 515 24.30 -1.06 17.92
N LYS A 516 25.20 -1.49 18.82
CA LYS A 516 26.63 -1.62 18.52
C LYS A 516 26.88 -2.66 17.41
N ARG A 517 26.21 -3.81 17.48
CA ARG A 517 26.34 -4.86 16.46
C ARG A 517 25.57 -4.51 15.19
N ILE A 518 24.40 -3.88 15.32
CA ILE A 518 23.61 -3.37 14.19
C ILE A 518 24.44 -2.35 13.41
N GLY A 519 24.95 -1.30 14.06
CA GLY A 519 25.77 -0.26 13.43
C GLY A 519 27.07 -0.80 12.84
N ALA A 520 27.75 -1.74 13.51
CA ALA A 520 28.94 -2.41 12.95
C ALA A 520 28.64 -3.26 11.71
N THR A 521 27.45 -3.84 11.64
CA THR A 521 27.00 -4.65 10.49
C THR A 521 26.55 -3.74 9.35
N ALA A 522 25.70 -2.75 9.63
CA ALA A 522 25.23 -1.75 8.68
C ALA A 522 26.41 -0.96 8.08
N GLY A 523 27.39 -0.54 8.88
CA GLY A 523 28.57 0.17 8.41
C GLY A 523 29.45 -0.60 7.42
N LYS A 524 29.29 -1.93 7.33
CA LYS A 524 29.97 -2.78 6.33
C LYS A 524 29.07 -3.10 5.14
N ILE A 525 27.81 -3.44 5.41
CA ILE A 525 26.87 -3.90 4.38
C ILE A 525 26.38 -2.72 3.53
N VAL A 526 26.01 -1.60 4.14
CA VAL A 526 25.39 -0.45 3.45
C VAL A 526 26.30 0.13 2.37
N PRO A 527 27.59 0.43 2.63
CA PRO A 527 28.46 0.94 1.58
C PRO A 527 28.64 -0.08 0.45
N ALA A 528 28.75 -1.37 0.77
CA ALA A 528 28.95 -2.42 -0.22
C ALA A 528 27.73 -2.58 -1.14
N MET A 529 26.52 -2.64 -0.59
CA MET A 529 25.29 -2.77 -1.38
C MET A 529 25.02 -1.52 -2.23
N CYS A 530 25.20 -0.32 -1.66
CA CYS A 530 25.03 0.92 -2.40
C CYS A 530 26.05 1.06 -3.53
N LEU A 531 27.33 0.77 -3.28
CA LEU A 531 28.38 0.86 -4.30
C LEU A 531 28.13 -0.14 -5.44
N MET A 532 27.80 -1.39 -5.12
CA MET A 532 27.48 -2.42 -6.10
C MET A 532 26.33 -1.97 -7.02
N TYR A 533 25.26 -1.43 -6.43
CA TYR A 533 24.10 -0.97 -7.17
C TYR A 533 24.39 0.29 -8.01
N ILE A 534 25.02 1.30 -7.42
CA ILE A 534 25.40 2.56 -8.08
C ILE A 534 26.31 2.30 -9.27
N LEU A 535 27.31 1.42 -9.14
CA LEU A 535 28.24 1.11 -10.24
C LEU A 535 27.51 0.51 -11.45
N ALA A 536 26.50 -0.33 -11.22
CA ALA A 536 25.71 -0.90 -12.29
C ALA A 536 24.79 0.13 -12.95
N CYS A 537 24.15 0.99 -12.15
CA CYS A 537 23.38 2.11 -12.72
C CYS A 537 24.28 3.03 -13.54
N LEU A 538 25.48 3.38 -13.03
CA LEU A 538 26.45 4.20 -13.75
C LEU A 538 26.86 3.56 -15.06
N TRP A 539 27.09 2.25 -15.09
CA TRP A 539 27.41 1.55 -16.32
C TRP A 539 26.32 1.77 -17.38
N ILE A 540 25.05 1.47 -17.05
CA ILE A 540 23.92 1.63 -17.97
C ILE A 540 23.78 3.10 -18.41
N ILE A 541 23.79 4.04 -17.46
CA ILE A 541 23.66 5.48 -17.73
C ILE A 541 24.80 5.96 -18.64
N CYS A 542 26.05 5.53 -18.40
CA CYS A 542 27.19 5.90 -19.23
C CYS A 542 27.11 5.27 -20.64
N THR A 543 26.59 4.06 -20.78
CA THR A 543 26.36 3.46 -22.12
C THR A 543 25.28 4.19 -22.92
N HIS A 544 24.27 4.77 -22.25
CA HIS A 544 23.16 5.51 -22.86
C HIS A 544 23.30 7.03 -22.70
N TYR A 545 24.54 7.55 -22.61
CA TYR A 545 24.76 8.97 -22.26
C TYR A 545 24.13 9.96 -23.26
N ASN A 546 23.95 9.55 -24.51
CA ASN A 546 23.34 10.38 -25.57
C ASN A 546 21.85 10.65 -25.32
N GLU A 547 21.16 9.77 -24.59
CA GLU A 547 19.71 9.86 -24.35
C GLU A 547 19.39 10.68 -23.09
N ILE A 548 20.35 10.82 -22.17
CA ILE A 548 20.17 11.50 -20.88
C ILE A 548 19.60 12.92 -21.05
N PRO A 549 20.10 13.80 -21.94
CA PRO A 549 19.54 15.14 -22.07
C PRO A 549 18.06 15.14 -22.48
N GLY A 550 17.66 14.21 -23.34
CA GLY A 550 16.27 14.03 -23.75
C GLY A 550 15.40 13.55 -22.59
N LEU A 551 15.87 12.57 -21.81
CA LEU A 551 15.16 12.07 -20.64
C LEU A 551 14.99 13.13 -19.55
N VAL A 552 16.02 13.94 -19.28
CA VAL A 552 15.92 15.08 -18.34
C VAL A 552 14.88 16.08 -18.81
N SER A 553 14.82 16.37 -20.12
CA SER A 553 13.76 17.21 -20.68
C SER A 553 12.38 16.58 -20.46
N THR A 554 12.21 15.28 -20.73
CA THR A 554 10.93 14.58 -20.53
C THR A 554 10.49 14.60 -19.08
N ILE A 555 11.40 14.32 -18.14
CA ILE A 555 11.13 14.40 -16.69
C ILE A 555 10.59 15.79 -16.33
N PHE A 556 11.27 16.85 -16.79
CA PHE A 556 10.87 18.22 -16.46
C PHE A 556 9.55 18.60 -17.13
N THR A 557 9.38 18.31 -18.43
CA THR A 557 8.14 18.63 -19.15
C THR A 557 6.94 17.92 -18.55
N GLN A 558 7.03 16.61 -18.28
CA GLN A 558 5.92 15.87 -17.69
C GLN A 558 5.66 16.23 -16.22
N ALA A 559 6.65 16.77 -15.51
CA ALA A 559 6.45 17.24 -14.14
C ALA A 559 5.52 18.44 -14.05
N PHE A 560 5.48 19.29 -15.07
CA PHE A 560 4.68 20.54 -15.11
C PHE A 560 3.53 20.51 -16.12
N ASN A 561 3.60 19.62 -17.11
CA ASN A 561 2.55 19.38 -18.09
C ASN A 561 2.32 17.87 -18.24
N PRO A 562 1.70 17.23 -17.22
CA PRO A 562 1.53 15.80 -17.24
C PRO A 562 0.48 15.40 -18.28
N ASP A 563 0.86 14.53 -19.19
CA ASP A 563 -0.07 13.93 -20.15
C ASP A 563 -1.12 13.12 -19.40
N ALA A 564 -2.39 13.55 -19.45
CA ALA A 564 -3.60 12.83 -19.08
C ALA A 564 -3.56 11.91 -17.83
N VAL A 565 -2.66 12.09 -16.86
CA VAL A 565 -2.64 11.32 -15.60
C VAL A 565 -3.82 11.78 -14.73
N ARG A 566 -4.55 10.83 -14.14
CA ARG A 566 -5.69 11.11 -13.24
C ARG A 566 -5.26 12.05 -12.10
N GLY A 567 -5.90 13.23 -12.01
CA GLY A 567 -5.56 14.29 -11.06
C GLY A 567 -4.59 15.37 -11.58
N GLY A 568 -4.18 15.30 -12.86
CA GLY A 568 -3.34 16.30 -13.52
C GLY A 568 -2.02 16.54 -12.80
N LEU A 569 -1.57 17.80 -12.80
CA LEU A 569 -0.35 18.24 -12.09
C LEU A 569 -0.35 17.83 -10.61
N ILE A 570 -1.49 17.96 -9.95
CA ILE A 570 -1.63 17.64 -8.53
C ILE A 570 -1.44 16.13 -8.29
N GLY A 571 -1.99 15.29 -9.16
CA GLY A 571 -1.83 13.83 -9.09
C GLY A 571 -0.36 13.41 -9.19
N VAL A 572 0.37 13.96 -10.15
CA VAL A 572 1.80 13.66 -10.35
C VAL A 572 2.65 14.14 -9.16
N ILE A 573 2.36 15.33 -8.61
CA ILE A 573 3.00 15.82 -7.38
C ILE A 573 2.74 14.85 -6.22
N VAL A 574 1.48 14.45 -6.00
CA VAL A 574 1.08 13.59 -4.89
C VAL A 574 1.77 12.23 -4.97
N ILE A 575 1.83 11.63 -6.16
CA ILE A 575 2.51 10.35 -6.39
C ILE A 575 3.99 10.49 -6.07
N GLY A 576 4.65 11.53 -6.62
CA GLY A 576 6.07 11.78 -6.38
C GLY A 576 6.38 12.01 -4.90
N VAL A 577 5.65 12.88 -4.23
CA VAL A 577 5.88 13.17 -2.80
C VAL A 577 5.57 11.94 -1.93
N ARG A 578 4.47 11.23 -2.18
CA ARG A 578 4.11 10.03 -1.39
C ARG A 578 5.22 8.99 -1.48
N ARG A 579 5.71 8.69 -2.68
CA ARG A 579 6.75 7.67 -2.88
C ARG A 579 8.10 8.12 -2.35
N ALA A 580 8.45 9.40 -2.46
CA ALA A 580 9.67 9.92 -1.84
C ALA A 580 9.63 9.89 -0.31
N ALA A 581 8.48 10.21 0.31
CA ALA A 581 8.31 10.14 1.77
C ALA A 581 8.48 8.72 2.31
N PHE A 582 8.09 7.69 1.54
CA PHE A 582 8.35 6.29 1.88
C PHE A 582 9.81 5.86 1.65
N SER A 583 10.49 6.49 0.70
CA SER A 583 11.90 6.18 0.37
C SER A 583 12.85 6.70 1.45
N ASN A 584 12.79 8.00 1.72
CA ASN A 584 13.74 8.65 2.63
C ASN A 584 13.23 8.77 4.07
N GLU A 585 11.93 8.56 4.32
CA GLU A 585 11.28 8.73 5.62
C GLU A 585 11.49 10.12 6.25
N ALA A 586 11.74 11.14 5.44
CA ALA A 586 12.00 12.48 5.93
C ALA A 586 10.75 13.06 6.62
N GLY A 587 10.91 13.50 7.87
CA GLY A 587 9.80 14.05 8.64
C GLY A 587 8.91 12.99 9.29
N VAL A 588 9.19 11.71 9.09
CA VAL A 588 8.54 10.61 9.82
C VAL A 588 9.09 10.51 11.24
N GLY A 589 10.39 10.78 11.45
CA GLY A 589 11.04 10.81 12.77
C GLY A 589 11.69 9.48 13.21
N SER A 590 11.62 8.44 12.39
CA SER A 590 12.26 7.13 12.65
C SER A 590 13.79 7.23 12.72
N ALA A 591 14.42 7.92 11.77
CA ALA A 591 15.88 8.05 11.68
C ALA A 591 16.52 8.73 12.90
N ALA A 592 15.79 9.66 13.54
CA ALA A 592 16.22 10.31 14.78
C ALA A 592 16.49 9.31 15.92
N ILE A 593 15.88 8.11 15.88
CA ILE A 593 16.13 7.04 16.85
C ILE A 593 17.56 6.48 16.69
N ALA A 594 17.97 6.10 15.48
CA ALA A 594 19.36 5.67 15.21
C ALA A 594 20.36 6.79 15.50
N HIS A 595 20.09 7.98 14.99
CA HIS A 595 20.98 9.12 15.14
C HIS A 595 21.17 9.50 16.61
N SER A 596 20.18 9.33 17.49
CA SER A 596 20.32 9.59 18.93
C SER A 596 21.41 8.75 19.62
N ALA A 597 21.75 7.58 19.06
CA ALA A 597 22.77 6.68 19.61
C ALA A 597 24.22 7.11 19.30
N ALA A 598 24.42 8.10 18.43
CA ALA A 598 25.76 8.56 18.05
C ALA A 598 26.52 9.22 19.21
N LYS A 599 27.84 9.02 19.25
CA LYS A 599 28.75 9.68 20.19
C LYS A 599 28.94 11.14 19.81
N THR A 600 28.26 12.03 20.54
CA THR A 600 28.39 13.47 20.38
C THR A 600 27.94 14.23 21.62
N ASP A 601 28.64 15.30 21.97
CA ASP A 601 28.18 16.31 22.93
C ASP A 601 27.41 17.46 22.25
N GLU A 602 27.54 17.58 20.93
CA GLU A 602 26.95 18.62 20.09
C GLU A 602 25.82 18.02 19.23
N PRO A 603 24.53 18.20 19.61
CA PRO A 603 23.40 17.61 18.90
C PRO A 603 23.31 18.01 17.42
N VAL A 604 23.69 19.25 17.12
CA VAL A 604 23.66 19.80 15.76
C VAL A 604 24.65 19.08 14.84
N ARG A 605 25.77 18.56 15.39
CA ARG A 605 26.77 17.80 14.63
C ARG A 605 26.11 16.59 13.96
N GLU A 606 25.29 15.87 14.70
CA GLU A 606 24.54 14.71 14.19
C GLU A 606 23.38 15.12 13.28
N GLY A 607 22.72 16.23 13.56
CA GLY A 607 21.75 16.83 12.65
C GLY A 607 22.32 17.02 11.25
N PHE A 608 23.55 17.54 11.14
CA PHE A 608 24.23 17.68 9.85
C PHE A 608 24.47 16.32 9.18
N VAL A 609 24.88 15.31 9.94
CA VAL A 609 25.08 13.94 9.40
C VAL A 609 23.79 13.41 8.75
N ALA A 610 22.64 13.62 9.38
CA ALA A 610 21.34 13.18 8.87
C ALA A 610 20.94 13.83 7.53
N LEU A 611 21.53 14.97 7.14
CA LEU A 611 21.34 15.56 5.79
C LEU A 611 21.78 14.59 4.68
N LEU A 612 22.76 13.74 4.97
CA LEU A 612 23.30 12.81 3.99
C LEU A 612 22.32 11.69 3.66
N GLU A 613 21.33 11.40 4.51
CA GLU A 613 20.40 10.31 4.24
C GLU A 613 19.54 10.56 3.00
N PRO A 614 18.70 11.63 2.92
CA PRO A 614 17.87 11.84 1.74
C PRO A 614 18.70 12.19 0.50
N PHE A 615 19.93 12.70 0.70
CA PHE A 615 20.87 12.94 -0.39
C PHE A 615 21.34 11.62 -1.02
N ILE A 616 21.87 10.69 -0.22
CA ILE A 616 22.35 9.39 -0.72
C ILE A 616 21.16 8.58 -1.25
N ASP A 617 20.06 8.58 -0.52
CA ASP A 617 18.88 7.81 -0.88
C ASP A 617 18.17 8.35 -2.13
N THR A 618 17.53 9.50 -2.02
CA THR A 618 16.61 9.99 -3.06
C THR A 618 17.35 10.69 -4.20
N ILE A 619 18.33 11.54 -3.86
CA ILE A 619 19.04 12.36 -4.85
C ILE A 619 20.06 11.53 -5.64
N VAL A 620 20.70 10.53 -5.02
CA VAL A 620 21.66 9.66 -5.71
C VAL A 620 21.00 8.34 -6.12
N VAL A 621 20.70 7.44 -5.18
CA VAL A 621 20.29 6.06 -5.51
C VAL A 621 18.99 6.03 -6.31
N CYS A 622 17.91 6.65 -5.83
CA CYS A 622 16.63 6.67 -6.53
C CYS A 622 16.72 7.37 -7.89
N SER A 623 17.56 8.39 -8.01
CA SER A 623 17.72 9.10 -9.28
C SER A 623 18.40 8.24 -10.35
N MET A 624 19.37 7.44 -9.94
CA MET A 624 20.04 6.51 -10.82
C MET A 624 19.12 5.37 -11.23
N THR A 625 18.32 4.84 -10.29
CA THR A 625 17.28 3.86 -10.62
C THR A 625 16.27 4.43 -11.61
N ALA A 626 15.72 5.63 -11.35
CA ALA A 626 14.76 6.28 -12.24
C ALA A 626 15.31 6.43 -13.66
N LEU A 627 16.56 6.88 -13.81
CA LEU A 627 17.20 7.00 -15.11
C LEU A 627 17.33 5.66 -15.82
N VAL A 628 17.73 4.57 -15.14
CA VAL A 628 17.79 3.23 -15.76
C VAL A 628 16.40 2.77 -16.20
N ILE A 629 15.38 2.97 -15.38
CA ILE A 629 14.01 2.63 -15.75
C ILE A 629 13.53 3.44 -16.96
N LEU A 630 13.89 4.73 -17.03
CA LEU A 630 13.55 5.59 -18.17
C LEU A 630 14.27 5.19 -19.46
N ILE A 631 15.58 4.91 -19.39
CA ILE A 631 16.41 4.47 -20.52
C ILE A 631 15.84 3.18 -21.12
N THR A 632 15.52 2.21 -20.27
CA THR A 632 15.00 0.89 -20.70
C THR A 632 13.54 0.93 -21.16
N GLY A 633 12.81 2.02 -20.89
CA GLY A 633 11.39 2.13 -21.19
C GLY A 633 10.48 1.22 -20.36
N ALA A 634 11.00 0.56 -19.33
CA ALA A 634 10.27 -0.46 -18.58
C ALA A 634 8.99 0.07 -17.90
N TRP A 635 8.99 1.34 -17.48
CA TRP A 635 7.86 2.03 -16.84
C TRP A 635 6.60 2.21 -17.70
N ASP A 636 6.72 2.08 -19.03
CA ASP A 636 5.61 2.23 -19.99
C ASP A 636 5.38 0.96 -20.82
N SER A 637 6.09 -0.13 -20.52
CA SER A 637 6.01 -1.37 -21.27
C SER A 637 4.68 -2.08 -21.05
N LYS A 638 3.89 -2.23 -22.12
CA LYS A 638 2.62 -2.96 -22.11
C LYS A 638 2.81 -4.44 -21.73
N GLU A 639 3.86 -5.06 -22.25
CA GLU A 639 4.18 -6.47 -21.96
C GLU A 639 4.56 -6.67 -20.48
N LEU A 640 5.45 -5.83 -19.94
CA LEU A 640 5.92 -5.99 -18.55
C LEU A 640 4.85 -5.59 -17.54
N VAL A 641 4.18 -4.46 -17.75
CA VAL A 641 3.27 -3.86 -16.76
C VAL A 641 1.84 -4.38 -16.90
N HIS A 642 1.35 -4.60 -18.13
CA HIS A 642 -0.06 -4.94 -18.36
C HIS A 642 -0.30 -6.45 -18.48
N GLU A 643 0.55 -7.14 -19.23
CA GLU A 643 0.37 -8.57 -19.53
C GLU A 643 0.97 -9.45 -18.43
N ASN A 644 2.16 -9.09 -17.95
CA ASN A 644 2.85 -9.81 -16.88
C ASN A 644 2.58 -9.25 -15.47
N GLY A 645 1.95 -8.07 -15.36
CA GLY A 645 1.61 -7.46 -14.07
C GLY A 645 2.81 -7.11 -13.19
N MET A 646 4.02 -6.98 -13.77
CA MET A 646 5.24 -6.74 -13.01
C MET A 646 5.22 -5.35 -12.39
N ALA A 647 5.52 -5.28 -11.10
CA ALA A 647 5.61 -4.02 -10.36
C ALA A 647 6.84 -4.01 -9.44
N GLY A 648 7.28 -2.81 -9.09
CA GLY A 648 8.33 -2.60 -8.09
C GLY A 648 9.68 -3.24 -8.45
N VAL A 649 10.19 -4.12 -7.57
CA VAL A 649 11.52 -4.74 -7.71
C VAL A 649 11.60 -5.64 -8.94
N GLU A 650 10.52 -6.36 -9.27
CA GLU A 650 10.48 -7.26 -10.44
C GLU A 650 10.65 -6.47 -11.74
N LEU A 651 9.94 -5.36 -11.88
CA LEU A 651 10.06 -4.48 -13.05
C LEU A 651 11.46 -3.86 -13.14
N THR A 652 12.09 -3.54 -12.01
CA THR A 652 13.49 -3.09 -12.00
C THR A 652 14.43 -4.21 -12.45
N SER A 653 14.24 -5.43 -11.98
CA SER A 653 15.04 -6.58 -12.41
C SER A 653 14.92 -6.83 -13.90
N ALA A 654 13.70 -6.71 -14.46
CA ALA A 654 13.47 -6.85 -15.89
C ALA A 654 14.19 -5.74 -16.68
N ALA A 655 14.10 -4.48 -16.23
CA ALA A 655 14.79 -3.35 -16.85
C ALA A 655 16.30 -3.57 -16.93
N PHE A 656 16.94 -3.95 -15.82
CA PHE A 656 18.39 -4.18 -15.84
C PHE A 656 18.79 -5.44 -16.62
N SER A 657 17.95 -6.48 -16.64
CA SER A 657 18.23 -7.70 -17.40
C SER A 657 18.26 -7.46 -18.91
N ALA A 658 17.52 -6.47 -19.40
CA ALA A 658 17.53 -6.08 -20.81
C ALA A 658 18.90 -5.52 -21.24
N GLU A 659 19.58 -4.83 -20.33
CA GLU A 659 20.90 -4.20 -20.58
C GLU A 659 22.08 -5.11 -20.23
N ILE A 660 21.96 -5.85 -19.13
CA ILE A 660 23.04 -6.68 -18.58
C ILE A 660 22.47 -8.03 -18.17
N SER A 661 22.67 -9.05 -19.01
CA SER A 661 22.10 -10.39 -18.81
C SER A 661 22.49 -11.10 -17.50
N TRP A 662 23.68 -10.81 -16.95
CA TRP A 662 24.15 -11.38 -15.68
C TRP A 662 23.83 -10.50 -14.46
N PHE A 663 23.35 -9.28 -14.65
CA PHE A 663 23.05 -8.37 -13.56
C PHE A 663 21.92 -8.81 -12.63
N PRO A 664 20.86 -9.52 -13.08
CA PRO A 664 19.82 -10.00 -12.18
C PRO A 664 20.34 -10.81 -10.99
N TYR A 665 21.44 -11.59 -11.15
CA TYR A 665 22.09 -12.27 -10.04
C TYR A 665 22.70 -11.32 -9.00
N ILE A 666 23.33 -10.24 -9.49
CA ILE A 666 23.90 -9.19 -8.63
C ILE A 666 22.78 -8.42 -7.93
N LEU A 667 21.72 -8.06 -8.66
CA LEU A 667 20.56 -7.38 -8.11
C LEU A 667 19.89 -8.21 -7.02
N THR A 668 19.72 -9.52 -7.24
CA THR A 668 19.13 -10.41 -6.23
C THR A 668 19.98 -10.47 -4.96
N LEU A 669 21.31 -10.53 -5.08
CA LEU A 669 22.20 -10.41 -3.92
C LEU A 669 22.02 -9.05 -3.23
N ALA A 670 21.99 -7.95 -3.99
CA ALA A 670 21.79 -6.61 -3.44
C ALA A 670 20.44 -6.49 -2.73
N VAL A 671 19.35 -7.02 -3.30
CA VAL A 671 18.00 -7.04 -2.73
C VAL A 671 17.95 -7.77 -1.40
N VAL A 672 18.61 -8.92 -1.29
CA VAL A 672 18.71 -9.65 -0.02
C VAL A 672 19.49 -8.84 1.02
N LEU A 673 20.59 -8.18 0.62
CA LEU A 673 21.36 -7.32 1.52
C LEU A 673 20.58 -6.07 1.95
N PHE A 674 19.84 -5.45 1.04
CA PHE A 674 18.93 -4.34 1.33
C PHE A 674 17.90 -4.75 2.37
N ALA A 675 17.13 -5.81 2.10
CA ALA A 675 16.13 -6.34 3.02
C ALA A 675 16.74 -6.68 4.38
N PHE A 676 17.87 -7.40 4.41
CA PHE A 676 18.59 -7.72 5.65
C PHE A 676 18.94 -6.48 6.46
N SER A 677 19.53 -5.48 5.80
CA SER A 677 19.97 -4.25 6.45
C SER A 677 18.80 -3.43 7.00
N THR A 678 17.68 -3.39 6.28
CA THR A 678 16.45 -2.72 6.70
C THR A 678 15.84 -3.41 7.92
N ILE A 679 15.76 -4.73 7.90
CA ILE A 679 15.21 -5.53 9.01
C ILE A 679 15.97 -5.29 10.32
N ILE A 680 17.31 -5.31 10.28
CA ILE A 680 18.10 -5.10 11.50
C ILE A 680 17.95 -3.68 12.06
N SER A 681 17.81 -2.65 11.21
CA SER A 681 17.65 -1.28 11.66
C SER A 681 16.24 -0.98 12.21
N TRP A 682 15.21 -1.43 11.51
CA TRP A 682 13.83 -1.28 11.97
C TRP A 682 13.54 -2.05 13.25
N SER A 683 14.27 -3.16 13.48
CA SER A 683 14.28 -3.84 14.78
C SER A 683 14.68 -2.88 15.90
N TYR A 684 15.74 -2.09 15.72
CA TYR A 684 16.18 -1.13 16.73
C TYR A 684 15.16 0.01 16.93
N TYR A 685 14.53 0.49 15.86
CA TYR A 685 13.53 1.57 15.95
C TYR A 685 12.33 1.15 16.78
N GLY A 686 11.75 0.00 16.43
CA GLY A 686 10.64 -0.56 17.20
C GLY A 686 11.08 -0.97 18.61
N GLU A 687 12.31 -1.45 18.81
CA GLU A 687 12.85 -1.78 20.13
C GLU A 687 12.86 -0.57 21.07
N ARG A 688 13.36 0.58 20.62
CA ARG A 688 13.41 1.81 21.43
C ARG A 688 12.00 2.33 21.73
N CYS A 689 11.08 2.26 20.78
CA CYS A 689 9.68 2.61 21.02
C CYS A 689 8.97 1.62 21.96
N TRP A 690 9.25 0.33 21.85
CA TRP A 690 8.74 -0.72 22.75
C TRP A 690 9.24 -0.51 24.18
N GLU A 691 10.52 -0.19 24.33
CA GLU A 691 11.12 0.14 25.62
C GLU A 691 10.45 1.36 26.27
N ARG A 692 10.09 2.37 25.47
CA ARG A 692 9.37 3.55 25.98
C ARG A 692 7.98 3.21 26.54
N LEU A 693 7.31 2.21 25.96
CA LEU A 693 5.96 1.79 26.34
C LEU A 693 5.95 0.80 27.51
N PHE A 694 6.84 -0.20 27.48
CA PHE A 694 6.80 -1.36 28.38
C PHE A 694 8.04 -1.49 29.28
N GLY A 695 9.03 -0.63 29.11
CA GLY A 695 10.28 -0.62 29.87
C GLY A 695 11.35 -1.59 29.36
N ALA A 696 12.56 -1.44 29.89
CA ALA A 696 13.77 -2.16 29.45
C ALA A 696 13.65 -3.70 29.56
N ARG A 697 12.93 -4.21 30.56
CA ARG A 697 12.78 -5.66 30.79
C ARG A 697 12.01 -6.35 29.66
N ALA A 698 11.10 -5.64 28.99
CA ALA A 698 10.28 -6.18 27.92
C ALA A 698 10.99 -6.16 26.55
N VAL A 699 12.17 -5.56 26.44
CA VAL A 699 12.95 -5.46 25.19
C VAL A 699 13.31 -6.84 24.63
N PHE A 700 13.66 -7.80 25.50
CA PHE A 700 14.01 -9.15 25.05
C PHE A 700 12.81 -9.86 24.40
N LEU A 701 11.60 -9.66 24.95
CA LEU A 701 10.36 -10.19 24.37
C LEU A 701 10.11 -9.60 22.99
N TYR A 702 10.31 -8.28 22.81
CA TYR A 702 10.18 -7.64 21.51
C TYR A 702 11.11 -8.28 20.47
N LYS A 703 12.38 -8.53 20.82
CA LYS A 703 13.34 -9.17 19.90
C LYS A 703 12.90 -10.57 19.47
N ILE A 704 12.36 -11.37 20.39
CA ILE A 704 11.83 -12.71 20.07
C ILE A 704 10.68 -12.60 19.07
N ILE A 705 9.68 -11.75 19.37
CA ILE A 705 8.54 -11.54 18.48
C ILE A 705 8.99 -11.03 17.12
N PHE A 706 9.98 -10.13 17.08
CA PHE A 706 10.53 -9.58 15.85
C PHE A 706 11.19 -10.64 14.98
N VAL A 707 11.99 -11.53 15.56
CA VAL A 707 12.63 -12.64 14.81
C VAL A 707 11.60 -13.64 14.31
N ILE A 708 10.55 -13.92 15.08
CA ILE A 708 9.43 -14.75 14.62
C ILE A 708 8.74 -14.09 13.42
N ALA A 709 8.49 -12.78 13.46
CA ALA A 709 7.92 -12.05 12.33
C ALA A 709 8.81 -12.13 11.06
N VAL A 710 10.14 -12.11 11.20
CA VAL A 710 11.06 -12.28 10.05
C VAL A 710 10.86 -13.65 9.39
N PHE A 711 10.69 -14.70 10.19
CA PHE A 711 10.42 -16.04 9.68
C PHE A 711 9.06 -16.13 8.99
N LEU A 712 8.03 -15.47 9.54
CA LEU A 712 6.67 -15.49 9.00
C LEU A 712 6.51 -14.65 7.73
N GLY A 713 7.33 -13.61 7.54
CA GLY A 713 7.25 -12.69 6.40
C GLY A 713 7.22 -13.37 5.02
N PRO A 714 8.22 -14.22 4.68
CA PRO A 714 8.24 -14.98 3.43
C PRO A 714 7.06 -15.95 3.22
N ILE A 715 6.41 -16.40 4.30
CA ILE A 715 5.42 -17.47 4.27
C ILE A 715 4.04 -16.92 3.92
N PHE A 716 3.69 -15.74 4.43
CA PHE A 716 2.36 -15.17 4.25
C PHE A 716 2.26 -14.27 3.02
N SER A 717 1.07 -14.19 2.44
CA SER A 717 0.71 -13.15 1.47
C SER A 717 0.38 -11.88 2.25
N LEU A 718 1.13 -10.79 2.00
CA LEU A 718 1.14 -9.63 2.91
C LEU A 718 0.45 -8.39 2.37
N ASN A 719 -0.30 -8.45 1.28
CA ASN A 719 -0.89 -7.26 0.63
C ASN A 719 -1.59 -6.32 1.64
N ASN A 720 -2.39 -6.85 2.56
CA ASN A 720 -3.08 -6.06 3.60
C ASN A 720 -2.12 -5.51 4.67
N VAL A 721 -1.06 -6.25 5.00
CA VAL A 721 -0.03 -5.85 5.99
C VAL A 721 0.81 -4.69 5.45
N LEU A 722 1.03 -4.62 4.14
CA LEU A 722 1.76 -3.53 3.49
C LEU A 722 0.99 -2.22 3.57
N ASP A 723 -0.28 -2.22 3.15
CA ASP A 723 -1.14 -1.04 3.22
C ASP A 723 -1.26 -0.52 4.65
N PHE A 724 -1.40 -1.42 5.63
CA PHE A 724 -1.41 -1.03 7.03
C PHE A 724 -0.08 -0.46 7.51
N SER A 725 1.04 -1.08 7.15
CA SER A 725 2.36 -0.57 7.55
C SER A 725 2.64 0.80 6.96
N ASP A 726 2.27 1.00 5.69
CA ASP A 726 2.38 2.28 5.01
C ASP A 726 1.61 3.36 5.77
N PHE A 727 0.42 3.01 6.27
CA PHE A 727 -0.38 3.89 7.10
C PHE A 727 0.28 4.17 8.44
N MET A 728 0.92 3.18 9.08
CA MET A 728 1.63 3.39 10.35
C MET A 728 2.81 4.35 10.21
N ILE A 729 3.64 4.16 9.19
CA ILE A 729 4.80 5.03 8.90
C ILE A 729 4.32 6.47 8.66
N LEU A 730 3.34 6.67 7.77
CA LEU A 730 2.84 8.01 7.48
C LEU A 730 2.08 8.64 8.66
N SER A 731 1.49 7.84 9.54
CA SER A 731 0.85 8.37 10.75
C SER A 731 1.85 9.02 11.71
N MET A 732 3.07 8.48 11.81
CA MET A 732 4.13 9.00 12.69
C MET A 732 4.58 10.41 12.30
N ALA A 733 4.48 10.74 11.02
CA ALA A 733 4.86 12.06 10.51
C ALA A 733 4.08 13.21 11.17
N PHE A 734 2.81 12.99 11.50
CA PHE A 734 1.99 14.04 12.10
C PHE A 734 2.52 14.52 13.46
N PRO A 735 2.58 13.67 14.51
CA PRO A 735 3.13 14.08 15.79
C PRO A 735 4.57 14.56 15.65
N ASN A 736 5.39 13.89 14.82
CA ASN A 736 6.79 14.24 14.64
C ASN A 736 7.01 15.66 14.12
N ILE A 737 6.42 16.00 12.97
CA ILE A 737 6.54 17.34 12.36
C ILE A 737 5.97 18.40 13.31
N LEU A 738 4.88 18.11 14.02
CA LEU A 738 4.33 19.01 15.02
C LEU A 738 5.35 19.31 16.12
N GLY A 739 5.97 18.28 16.70
CA GLY A 739 7.04 18.43 17.69
C GLY A 739 8.23 19.24 17.16
N CYS A 740 8.65 18.94 15.92
CA CYS A 740 9.73 19.66 15.24
C CYS A 740 9.41 21.14 15.03
N LEU A 741 8.18 21.48 14.64
CA LEU A 741 7.73 22.87 14.48
C LEU A 741 7.77 23.64 15.80
N LEU A 742 7.28 23.03 16.89
CA LEU A 742 7.27 23.64 18.22
C LEU A 742 8.68 23.86 18.78
N LEU A 743 9.63 22.99 18.44
CA LEU A 743 11.01 23.05 18.92
C LEU A 743 12.00 23.65 17.91
N ALA A 744 11.57 24.02 16.71
CA ALA A 744 12.42 24.63 15.68
C ALA A 744 13.21 25.86 16.16
N PRO A 745 12.65 26.78 16.98
CA PRO A 745 13.42 27.90 17.52
C PRO A 745 14.58 27.47 18.44
N THR A 746 14.42 26.35 19.16
CA THR A 746 15.50 25.79 20.00
C THR A 746 16.62 25.22 19.15
N VAL A 747 16.28 24.48 18.09
CA VAL A 747 17.25 24.00 17.11
C VAL A 747 17.99 25.18 16.46
N LYS A 748 17.28 26.23 16.04
CA LYS A 748 17.90 27.41 15.39
C LYS A 748 18.92 28.11 16.28
N ARG A 749 18.65 28.23 17.57
CA ARG A 749 19.59 28.78 18.55
C ARG A 749 20.85 27.91 18.65
N ALA A 750 20.67 26.60 18.79
CA ALA A 750 21.80 25.67 18.86
C ALA A 750 22.64 25.64 17.58
N VAL A 751 22.01 25.73 16.40
CA VAL A 751 22.74 25.82 15.12
C VAL A 751 23.60 27.07 15.06
N THR A 752 23.04 28.20 15.48
CA THR A 752 23.77 29.48 15.49
C THR A 752 24.98 29.41 16.43
N GLU A 753 24.80 28.82 17.61
CA GLU A 753 25.88 28.61 18.57
C GLU A 753 26.94 27.64 18.05
N TYR A 754 26.53 26.48 17.54
CA TYR A 754 27.41 25.47 16.96
C TYR A 754 28.28 26.05 15.85
N TRP A 755 27.67 26.81 14.93
CA TRP A 755 28.40 27.43 13.82
C TRP A 755 29.37 28.53 14.29
N ARG A 756 29.04 29.25 15.36
CA ARG A 756 29.96 30.20 16.02
C ARG A 756 31.18 29.47 16.57
N LYS A 757 30.99 28.38 17.32
CA LYS A 757 32.07 27.54 17.87
C LYS A 757 32.94 26.95 16.75
N LEU A 758 32.31 26.45 15.69
CA LEU A 758 33.00 25.87 14.53
C LEU A 758 33.95 26.89 13.88
N LYS A 759 33.47 28.11 13.61
CA LYS A 759 34.28 29.17 13.01
C LYS A 759 35.38 29.68 13.93
N ALA A 760 35.18 29.61 15.24
CA ALA A 760 36.18 29.97 16.22
C ALA A 760 37.24 28.88 16.45
N GLY A 761 37.07 27.68 15.87
CA GLY A 761 37.98 26.55 16.07
C GLY A 761 37.90 25.96 17.48
N GLU A 762 36.76 26.11 18.17
CA GLU A 762 36.56 25.67 19.55
C GLU A 762 36.36 24.15 19.69
N PHE A 763 36.21 23.41 18.59
CA PHE A 763 36.06 21.96 18.61
C PHE A 763 37.40 21.25 18.61
N ASN A 764 37.54 20.22 19.44
CA ASN A 764 38.69 19.32 19.40
C ASN A 764 38.63 18.51 18.11
N ILE A 765 39.59 18.77 17.21
CA ILE A 765 39.76 18.03 15.96
C ILE A 765 40.64 16.81 16.28
N SER A 766 40.16 15.62 15.93
CA SER A 766 40.99 14.41 15.97
C SER A 766 42.02 14.50 14.83
N HIS A 767 43.31 14.46 15.18
CA HIS A 767 44.41 14.39 14.22
C HIS A 767 44.74 12.95 13.83
#